data_AF-A0A6G1SCE7-F1
#
_entry.id   AF-A0A6G1SCE7-F1
#
_cell.length_a   1.000
_cell.length_b   1.000
_cell.length_c   1.000
_cell.angle_alpha   90.00
_cell.angle_beta   90.00
_cell.angle_gamma   90.00
#
_symmetry.space_group_name_H-M   'P 1'
#
loop_
_entity.id
_entity.type
_entity.pdbx_description
1 polymer ?
#
loop_
_entity_poly.entity_id
_entity_poly.type
_entity_poly.pdbx_seq_one_letter_code
_entity_poly.pdbx_strand_id
1 'polypeptide(L)'
;KNPFSVDSDLDSYVKFTQISPIKKSRRSRDIEVNPIITNIYTLFYAMHLVFEDLLVMKLNYEIAANLSELLLVLACILRLNEYQDYYWLKFPHLQEKFGPQRSQLSTFIPKVETLHRPCFFCDSPPSVTDFIGKLITLSQFDQIDLEDEPLPVYPNIVSVTEHAITVISLFCEMFSIPREKAITDIPSTAKNFPLSISLTTRPQRSIKADEKVVELMVASGKDKNYLSQLPEAINLYLWDALLNCRESPPTDWSEECFNLIGRMDLVDLVRGRTRQLEKSGNSEDETLKLLFPDDIRVSEANRMLASDSPIEFSVVQKQGATEEEHRDDAHRHLYLLNIRTMAMPVGRGAICLRTYSPVIGESFEVPRLDLSGRALSEDRPIEYSHDISVYPWPFFHNGVAAGLTICASSANNIIDSTWINYNRPRSNIPHGADMRDRDLTTANTNNEHAGFLFALGLNGHLEKLSLMALHDYLCQNNDLTKLAILLGMSAAKRGSRDTNIIKVLSIHVDALLPPNSTELDVSGPVHAASIIGVGLLYQSSGDSHISRVLLEEIGRLPGPEANSHVDRESYSLSAGLAFGLVNLCKGGSITISSSDQLRLYMLGGKRKPLTAAQKERYFKQDCHRGEEEYINTHNTSPGGTLGLGLMYHRSENESVASWMRVPDTQTLLEYVRPDFLILRMLSYGLIMWNQIEPSEEYINKQMPKIVAQHAFRRNPSPTQTEGMVPNPAATNSIDYELVSQAYCNIIAGCCMAIAMRFAGTANQKAYETIHKHTKMLIMLSNKPALAEQAGRPCIESCLNVLVTSLAVVMSGTGDLGVMRVCRYLRSRLTQSCVFYGSYMAIHMALGILFLGACRYSLSTSPESIGALVCALYPMYPNHSSDNRYHLQALRHLYVLAAEPRLLIPRDILTNKPVYVNITITRQKKNGEMEQLKLRAPCLVPEVGSIENVHVDDDRYWRIEIKNKDALMKCLSKEHGFLSVKQKAHSSNNQLVQNIETYILQNMTKGVMKCRKSSALSECVREDRVVQYSALNELLTNSHKVDIRFRCLVLEQLRLAITLRRNGNLADKINLLKPLVGEYEDEIRKNESEKGWVDHMLGKKDWTNASAHVAYLINLHGLKSSDMDDDLIQSLIELGTS
;
A
#
# COMPACT_ATOMS: atom_id res chain seq x y z
N LYS A 1 -47.02 19.52 -36.25
CA LYS A 1 -46.96 18.76 -34.98
C LYS A 1 -45.55 18.20 -34.88
N ASN A 2 -44.82 18.61 -33.84
CA ASN A 2 -43.50 18.10 -33.41
C ASN A 2 -43.67 16.74 -32.67
N PRO A 3 -42.64 16.04 -32.11
CA PRO A 3 -41.32 16.50 -31.58
C PRO A 3 -40.11 15.58 -31.96
N PHE A 4 -38.85 15.71 -31.50
CA PHE A 4 -37.91 16.72 -30.95
C PHE A 4 -36.52 15.99 -30.86
N SER A 5 -35.33 16.58 -30.71
CA SER A 5 -34.78 17.95 -30.87
C SER A 5 -33.25 17.88 -30.76
N VAL A 6 -32.48 18.56 -31.62
CA VAL A 6 -31.06 18.91 -31.39
C VAL A 6 -30.84 20.34 -31.90
N ASP A 7 -30.86 21.28 -30.95
CA ASP A 7 -30.37 22.66 -31.06
C ASP A 7 -28.92 22.69 -30.51
N SER A 8 -28.06 23.70 -30.73
CA SER A 8 -27.91 24.70 -31.81
C SER A 8 -26.52 25.35 -31.65
N ASP A 9 -26.20 26.31 -32.53
CA ASP A 9 -25.13 27.33 -32.40
C ASP A 9 -23.77 27.03 -33.06
N LEU A 10 -23.60 27.54 -34.29
CA LEU A 10 -22.55 28.54 -34.56
C LEU A 10 -22.87 29.42 -35.79
N ASP A 11 -24.03 30.08 -35.78
CA ASP A 11 -24.41 31.04 -36.82
C ASP A 11 -23.87 32.45 -36.48
N SER A 12 -22.57 32.68 -36.70
CA SER A 12 -21.99 34.03 -36.77
C SER A 12 -20.52 34.02 -37.21
N TYR A 13 -20.26 34.25 -38.51
CA TYR A 13 -19.14 35.10 -39.02
C TYR A 13 -19.18 35.18 -40.57
N VAL A 14 -20.37 35.43 -41.14
CA VAL A 14 -20.53 35.72 -42.58
C VAL A 14 -21.32 37.01 -42.77
N LYS A 15 -20.63 38.15 -42.91
CA LYS A 15 -21.13 39.34 -43.63
C LYS A 15 -20.05 40.39 -43.88
N PHE A 16 -20.20 41.04 -45.03
CA PHE A 16 -19.36 42.09 -45.64
C PHE A 16 -18.01 41.60 -46.22
N THR A 17 -17.65 41.93 -47.46
CA THR A 17 -18.18 42.98 -48.35
C THR A 17 -18.69 42.48 -49.71
N GLN A 18 -19.67 43.21 -50.26
CA GLN A 18 -20.24 43.01 -51.59
C GLN A 18 -19.32 43.58 -52.69
N ILE A 19 -19.20 42.89 -53.82
CA ILE A 19 -19.07 43.55 -55.14
C ILE A 19 -20.06 42.85 -56.11
N SER A 20 -20.81 43.67 -56.86
CA SER A 20 -21.95 43.28 -57.68
C SER A 20 -21.57 42.84 -59.11
N PRO A 21 -22.46 42.13 -59.83
CA PRO A 21 -22.19 41.73 -61.22
C PRO A 21 -22.36 42.91 -62.18
N ILE A 22 -21.24 43.48 -62.64
CA ILE A 22 -21.27 44.57 -63.64
C ILE A 22 -21.54 44.00 -65.02
N LYS A 23 -22.69 44.38 -65.59
CA LYS A 23 -23.08 44.09 -66.97
C LYS A 23 -22.16 44.81 -67.96
N LYS A 24 -21.72 44.07 -68.99
CA LYS A 24 -21.16 44.49 -70.29
C LYS A 24 -21.07 46.01 -70.54
N SER A 25 -19.83 46.52 -70.55
CA SER A 25 -19.46 47.73 -71.32
C SER A 25 -18.66 47.32 -72.57
N ARG A 26 -18.78 48.07 -73.67
CA ARG A 26 -18.08 47.80 -74.94
C ARG A 26 -16.74 48.56 -75.01
N ARG A 27 -15.75 47.91 -75.64
CA ARG A 27 -14.45 48.44 -76.13
C ARG A 27 -13.31 48.57 -75.10
N SER A 28 -12.43 47.57 -75.11
CA SER A 28 -11.07 47.70 -75.68
C SER A 28 -10.57 46.30 -76.06
N ARG A 29 -9.71 46.21 -77.10
CA ARG A 29 -9.02 44.97 -77.47
C ARG A 29 -7.60 45.07 -76.95
N ASP A 30 -7.33 44.50 -75.78
CA ASP A 30 -5.98 44.19 -75.34
C ASP A 30 -6.00 42.89 -74.53
N ILE A 31 -4.96 42.09 -74.71
CA ILE A 31 -4.83 40.67 -74.40
C ILE A 31 -5.29 40.32 -72.96
N GLU A 32 -6.37 39.56 -72.83
CA GLU A 32 -6.77 38.91 -71.57
C GLU A 32 -5.77 37.80 -71.21
N VAL A 33 -4.67 38.15 -70.52
CA VAL A 33 -3.79 37.15 -69.92
C VAL A 33 -4.52 36.55 -68.72
N ASN A 34 -4.96 35.29 -68.86
CA ASN A 34 -5.71 34.57 -67.85
C ASN A 34 -4.90 34.49 -66.53
N PRO A 35 -5.40 35.01 -65.38
CA PRO A 35 -4.60 35.19 -64.15
C PRO A 35 -4.13 33.89 -63.50
N ILE A 36 -4.69 32.76 -63.89
CA ILE A 36 -4.21 31.41 -63.51
C ILE A 36 -2.90 31.08 -64.23
N ILE A 37 -2.74 31.51 -65.50
CA ILE A 37 -1.53 31.26 -66.29
C ILE A 37 -0.34 32.06 -65.74
N THR A 38 -0.55 33.32 -65.31
CA THR A 38 0.53 34.14 -64.73
C THR A 38 1.08 33.61 -63.41
N ASN A 39 0.25 32.89 -62.62
CA ASN A 39 0.60 32.36 -61.30
C ASN A 39 0.75 30.82 -61.30
N ILE A 40 0.90 30.20 -62.46
CA ILE A 40 0.91 28.73 -62.61
C ILE A 40 2.04 28.05 -61.81
N TYR A 41 3.20 28.69 -61.67
CA TYR A 41 4.30 28.20 -60.82
C TYR A 41 3.91 28.19 -59.34
N THR A 42 3.22 29.22 -58.84
CA THR A 42 2.73 29.28 -57.47
C THR A 42 1.70 28.18 -57.20
N LEU A 43 0.76 27.97 -58.14
CA LEU A 43 -0.26 26.94 -58.03
C LEU A 43 0.35 25.54 -58.05
N PHE A 44 1.27 25.27 -59.00
CA PHE A 44 1.99 24.00 -59.09
C PHE A 44 2.77 23.70 -57.80
N TYR A 45 3.53 24.67 -57.28
CA TYR A 45 4.32 24.50 -56.06
C TYR A 45 3.43 24.27 -54.83
N ALA A 46 2.33 25.00 -54.69
CA ALA A 46 1.37 24.77 -53.61
C ALA A 46 0.71 23.39 -53.70
N MET A 47 0.33 22.94 -54.90
CA MET A 47 -0.23 21.60 -55.12
C MET A 47 0.80 20.49 -54.88
N HIS A 48 2.09 20.72 -55.16
CA HIS A 48 3.18 19.81 -54.84
C HIS A 48 3.37 19.66 -53.31
N LEU A 49 3.29 20.75 -52.55
CA LEU A 49 3.37 20.68 -51.09
C LEU A 49 2.16 19.98 -50.45
N VAL A 50 0.96 20.15 -51.02
CA VAL A 50 -0.22 19.36 -50.65
C VAL A 50 -0.02 17.88 -51.00
N PHE A 51 0.55 17.57 -52.16
CA PHE A 51 0.87 16.20 -52.56
C PHE A 51 1.84 15.52 -51.58
N GLU A 52 2.89 16.20 -51.13
CA GLU A 52 3.79 15.66 -50.10
C GLU A 52 3.10 15.49 -48.74
N ASP A 53 2.23 16.41 -48.31
CA ASP A 53 1.45 16.24 -47.07
C ASP A 53 0.52 15.01 -47.13
N LEU A 54 -0.12 14.78 -48.28
CA LEU A 54 -0.94 13.58 -48.52
C LEU A 54 -0.10 12.30 -48.48
N LEU A 55 1.14 12.30 -49.00
CA LEU A 55 2.03 11.13 -48.95
C LEU A 55 2.49 10.76 -47.54
N VAL A 56 2.45 11.68 -46.58
CA VAL A 56 2.79 11.40 -45.17
C VAL A 56 1.75 10.49 -44.50
N MET A 57 0.53 10.39 -45.05
CA MET A 57 -0.56 9.55 -44.51
C MET A 57 -0.91 8.39 -45.45
N LYS A 58 -0.78 7.13 -44.98
CA LYS A 58 -1.08 5.93 -45.78
C LYS A 58 -2.49 5.93 -46.40
N LEU A 59 -3.48 6.41 -45.66
CA LEU A 59 -4.88 6.45 -46.09
C LEU A 59 -5.12 7.39 -47.29
N ASN A 60 -4.22 8.36 -47.51
CA ASN A 60 -4.34 9.36 -48.56
C ASN A 60 -3.58 8.99 -49.85
N TYR A 61 -2.94 7.81 -49.90
CA TYR A 61 -2.08 7.39 -51.00
C TYR A 61 -2.79 7.36 -52.37
N GLU A 62 -4.06 6.92 -52.42
CA GLU A 62 -4.87 6.93 -53.65
C GLU A 62 -5.16 8.37 -54.14
N ILE A 63 -5.39 9.30 -53.21
CA ILE A 63 -5.63 10.72 -53.52
C ILE A 63 -4.33 11.35 -54.04
N ALA A 64 -3.19 11.04 -53.41
CA ALA A 64 -1.87 11.48 -53.86
C ALA A 64 -1.53 10.93 -55.27
N ALA A 65 -1.85 9.66 -55.55
CA ALA A 65 -1.67 9.06 -56.87
C ALA A 65 -2.50 9.81 -57.95
N ASN A 66 -3.77 10.08 -57.69
CA ASN A 66 -4.62 10.85 -58.62
C ASN A 66 -4.11 12.29 -58.82
N LEU A 67 -3.63 12.95 -57.77
CA LEU A 67 -3.04 14.29 -57.84
C LEU A 67 -1.72 14.30 -58.63
N SER A 68 -0.94 13.22 -58.55
CA SER A 68 0.34 13.09 -59.27
C SER A 68 0.18 13.05 -60.79
N GLU A 69 -0.94 12.55 -61.34
CA GLU A 69 -1.21 12.62 -62.78
C GLU A 69 -1.28 14.08 -63.26
N LEU A 70 -2.02 14.91 -62.53
CA LEU A 70 -2.20 16.33 -62.84
C LEU A 70 -0.89 17.11 -62.63
N LEU A 71 -0.15 16.82 -61.56
CA LEU A 71 1.15 17.43 -61.31
C LEU A 71 2.19 17.05 -62.38
N LEU A 72 2.22 15.81 -62.86
CA LEU A 72 3.12 15.40 -63.94
C LEU A 72 2.79 16.11 -65.26
N VAL A 73 1.50 16.26 -65.60
CA VAL A 73 1.08 17.03 -66.78
C VAL A 73 1.52 18.50 -66.66
N LEU A 74 1.32 19.13 -65.50
CA LEU A 74 1.79 20.49 -65.24
C LEU A 74 3.32 20.61 -65.29
N ALA A 75 4.07 19.66 -64.73
CA ALA A 75 5.53 19.64 -64.77
C ALA A 75 6.09 19.49 -66.19
N CYS A 76 5.43 18.68 -67.04
CA CYS A 76 5.74 18.58 -68.47
C CYS A 76 5.49 19.89 -69.23
N ILE A 77 4.38 20.58 -68.95
CA ILE A 77 4.03 21.88 -69.56
C ILE A 77 5.02 22.97 -69.13
N LEU A 78 5.43 22.98 -67.86
CA LEU A 78 6.39 23.94 -67.28
C LEU A 78 7.86 23.57 -67.53
N ARG A 79 8.14 22.44 -68.20
CA ARG A 79 9.50 21.93 -68.51
C ARG A 79 10.38 21.70 -67.27
N LEU A 80 9.77 21.33 -66.15
CA LEU A 80 10.45 21.04 -64.88
C LEU A 80 10.93 19.57 -64.87
N ASN A 81 12.18 19.33 -65.28
CA ASN A 81 12.70 17.97 -65.45
C ASN A 81 12.83 17.21 -64.11
N GLU A 82 13.39 17.84 -63.08
CA GLU A 82 13.59 17.20 -61.77
C GLU A 82 12.25 16.76 -61.13
N TYR A 83 11.21 17.58 -61.26
CA TYR A 83 9.85 17.22 -60.82
C TYR A 83 9.24 16.07 -61.65
N GLN A 84 9.50 16.00 -62.97
CA GLN A 84 9.03 14.87 -63.79
C GLN A 84 9.68 13.56 -63.34
N ASP A 85 11.00 13.56 -63.17
CA ASP A 85 11.76 12.39 -62.75
C ASP A 85 11.36 11.94 -61.32
N TYR A 86 11.09 12.90 -60.42
CA TYR A 86 10.57 12.66 -59.08
C TYR A 86 9.21 11.95 -59.04
N TYR A 87 8.23 12.43 -59.82
CA TYR A 87 6.91 11.78 -59.88
C TYR A 87 6.98 10.39 -60.52
N TRP A 88 7.85 10.16 -61.50
CA TRP A 88 8.10 8.82 -62.07
C TRP A 88 8.75 7.87 -61.07
N LEU A 89 9.69 8.35 -60.26
CA LEU A 89 10.37 7.55 -59.25
C LEU A 89 9.42 7.11 -58.13
N LYS A 90 8.46 7.97 -57.74
CA LYS A 90 7.38 7.59 -56.80
C LYS A 90 6.28 6.75 -57.45
N PHE A 91 5.93 6.98 -58.72
CA PHE A 91 4.84 6.30 -59.42
C PHE A 91 5.23 5.84 -60.84
N PRO A 92 5.88 4.66 -60.98
CA PRO A 92 6.38 4.17 -62.28
C PRO A 92 5.31 4.02 -63.37
N HIS A 93 4.06 3.71 -63.01
CA HIS A 93 2.94 3.56 -63.95
C HIS A 93 2.63 4.85 -64.75
N LEU A 94 3.00 6.03 -64.22
CA LEU A 94 2.84 7.30 -64.94
C LEU A 94 3.80 7.41 -66.12
N GLN A 95 4.96 6.75 -66.06
CA GLN A 95 5.94 6.74 -67.15
C GLN A 95 5.39 6.00 -68.37
N GLU A 96 4.68 4.89 -68.16
CA GLU A 96 4.01 4.12 -69.21
C GLU A 96 2.88 4.92 -69.87
N LYS A 97 2.07 5.61 -69.05
CA LYS A 97 0.88 6.37 -69.50
C LYS A 97 1.23 7.69 -70.21
N PHE A 98 2.19 8.45 -69.69
CA PHE A 98 2.50 9.82 -70.15
C PHE A 98 3.88 9.97 -70.82
N GLY A 99 4.77 8.99 -70.72
CA GLY A 99 6.07 8.95 -71.41
C GLY A 99 6.01 9.29 -72.91
N PRO A 100 5.11 8.69 -73.73
CA PRO A 100 5.00 9.03 -75.15
C PRO A 100 4.41 10.43 -75.41
N GLN A 101 3.74 11.04 -74.43
CA GLN A 101 3.10 12.37 -74.56
C GLN A 101 4.01 13.53 -74.13
N ARG A 102 5.16 13.25 -73.49
CA ARG A 102 6.11 14.26 -72.97
C ARG A 102 6.50 15.32 -74.02
N SER A 103 6.81 14.89 -75.24
CA SER A 103 7.22 15.79 -76.35
C SER A 103 6.07 16.69 -76.81
N GLN A 104 4.84 16.19 -76.84
CA GLN A 104 3.63 16.92 -77.22
C GLN A 104 3.19 17.93 -76.16
N LEU A 105 3.33 17.59 -74.87
CA LEU A 105 3.00 18.48 -73.76
C LEU A 105 4.04 19.60 -73.59
N SER A 106 5.32 19.34 -73.84
CA SER A 106 6.41 20.33 -73.74
C SER A 106 6.36 21.47 -74.78
N THR A 107 5.60 21.27 -75.87
CA THR A 107 5.41 22.25 -76.96
C THR A 107 4.14 23.11 -76.81
N PHE A 108 3.30 22.84 -75.81
CA PHE A 108 2.00 23.52 -75.63
C PHE A 108 2.11 25.03 -75.26
N ILE A 109 3.21 25.44 -74.60
CA ILE A 109 3.50 26.85 -74.27
C ILE A 109 4.82 27.25 -74.93
N PRO A 110 4.82 28.14 -75.96
CA PRO A 110 6.04 28.51 -76.68
C PRO A 110 7.04 29.37 -75.89
N LYS A 111 6.60 30.07 -74.84
CA LYS A 111 7.43 30.97 -74.01
C LYS A 111 7.16 30.75 -72.51
N VAL A 112 7.72 29.67 -71.96
CA VAL A 112 7.63 29.36 -70.52
C VAL A 112 8.45 30.34 -69.66
N GLU A 113 9.53 30.90 -70.21
CA GLU A 113 10.46 31.83 -69.55
C GLU A 113 9.84 33.18 -69.17
N THR A 114 8.72 33.58 -69.80
CA THR A 114 8.04 34.86 -69.50
C THR A 114 7.03 34.78 -68.35
N LEU A 115 6.91 33.63 -67.69
CA LEU A 115 5.99 33.41 -66.56
C LEU A 115 6.67 33.76 -65.23
N HIS A 116 5.91 34.31 -64.29
CA HIS A 116 6.44 34.74 -63.00
C HIS A 116 6.81 33.54 -62.10
N ARG A 117 8.10 33.41 -61.77
CA ARG A 117 8.61 32.44 -60.78
C ARG A 117 8.64 33.10 -59.39
N PRO A 118 7.96 32.54 -58.36
CA PRO A 118 8.02 33.04 -56.99
C PRO A 118 9.42 32.92 -56.35
N CYS A 119 9.73 33.80 -55.39
CA CYS A 119 11.02 33.82 -54.69
C CYS A 119 11.30 32.57 -53.83
N PHE A 120 10.24 31.82 -53.48
CA PHE A 120 10.27 30.59 -52.68
C PHE A 120 10.18 29.32 -53.55
N PHE A 121 10.18 29.45 -54.88
CA PHE A 121 10.11 28.32 -55.79
C PHE A 121 11.48 27.64 -55.92
N CYS A 122 11.57 26.38 -55.51
CA CYS A 122 12.76 25.56 -55.70
C CYS A 122 12.69 24.80 -57.03
N ASP A 123 13.74 24.86 -57.85
CA ASP A 123 13.85 24.07 -59.09
C ASP A 123 13.96 22.55 -58.79
N SER A 124 14.46 22.18 -57.61
CA SER A 124 14.41 20.84 -57.04
C SER A 124 13.14 20.62 -56.19
N PRO A 125 12.46 19.46 -56.28
CA PRO A 125 11.24 19.18 -55.51
C PRO A 125 11.50 19.10 -53.99
N PRO A 126 10.82 19.90 -53.15
CA PRO A 126 10.92 19.78 -51.69
C PRO A 126 10.22 18.51 -51.19
N SER A 127 11.00 17.48 -50.86
CA SER A 127 10.50 16.19 -50.38
C SER A 127 10.63 16.02 -48.86
N VAL A 128 9.57 15.53 -48.21
CA VAL A 128 9.61 15.19 -46.77
C VAL A 128 10.56 14.01 -46.51
N THR A 129 10.58 13.02 -47.41
CA THR A 129 11.44 11.83 -47.25
C THR A 129 12.91 12.18 -47.44
N ASP A 130 13.25 13.06 -48.38
CA ASP A 130 14.64 13.41 -48.65
C ASP A 130 15.18 14.38 -47.58
N PHE A 131 14.33 15.27 -47.03
CA PHE A 131 14.67 16.08 -45.86
C PHE A 131 15.02 15.19 -44.66
N ILE A 132 14.17 14.21 -44.32
CA ILE A 132 14.41 13.26 -43.23
C ILE A 132 15.66 12.41 -43.52
N GLY A 133 15.84 11.95 -44.76
CA GLY A 133 17.01 11.18 -45.19
C GLY A 133 18.32 11.94 -44.99
N LYS A 134 18.39 13.21 -45.44
CA LYS A 134 19.55 14.09 -45.22
C LYS A 134 19.82 14.33 -43.74
N LEU A 135 18.77 14.55 -42.95
CA LEU A 135 18.87 14.78 -41.51
C LEU A 135 19.45 13.55 -40.78
N ILE A 136 19.03 12.34 -41.17
CA ILE A 136 19.58 11.09 -40.63
C ILE A 136 21.03 10.87 -41.09
N THR A 137 21.37 11.06 -42.37
CA THR A 137 22.75 10.84 -42.86
C THR A 137 23.76 11.79 -42.22
N LEU A 138 23.37 13.04 -41.96
CA LEU A 138 24.19 14.03 -41.22
C LEU A 138 24.52 13.61 -39.77
N SER A 139 23.81 12.62 -39.21
CA SER A 139 24.02 12.12 -37.84
C SER A 139 24.89 10.86 -37.73
N GLN A 140 25.19 10.17 -38.85
CA GLN A 140 25.80 8.82 -38.82
C GLN A 140 27.32 8.77 -39.04
N PHE A 141 27.95 9.85 -39.50
CA PHE A 141 29.37 9.86 -39.89
C PHE A 141 30.25 10.66 -38.91
N ASP A 142 30.98 9.94 -38.05
CA ASP A 142 31.91 10.53 -37.07
C ASP A 142 33.27 10.96 -37.66
N GLN A 143 33.63 10.54 -38.88
CA GLN A 143 34.98 10.79 -39.44
C GLN A 143 35.00 11.14 -40.94
N ILE A 144 35.62 12.30 -41.20
CA ILE A 144 36.40 12.70 -42.39
C ILE A 144 35.61 13.13 -43.66
N ASP A 145 35.89 14.38 -44.07
CA ASP A 145 35.83 14.97 -45.42
C ASP A 145 34.52 14.89 -46.23
N LEU A 146 33.45 15.48 -45.69
CA LEU A 146 32.40 16.11 -46.49
C LEU A 146 32.31 17.58 -46.08
N GLU A 147 32.40 18.49 -47.05
CA GLU A 147 32.18 19.94 -46.87
C GLU A 147 30.77 20.20 -46.34
N ASP A 148 30.55 21.35 -45.67
CA ASP A 148 29.28 21.66 -44.97
C ASP A 148 28.06 21.73 -45.91
N GLU A 149 27.45 20.59 -46.25
CA GLU A 149 26.18 20.53 -46.98
C GLU A 149 25.08 21.22 -46.14
N PRO A 150 24.51 22.35 -46.62
CA PRO A 150 23.55 23.10 -45.83
C PRO A 150 22.18 22.41 -45.89
N LEU A 151 21.53 22.26 -44.72
CA LEU A 151 20.22 21.61 -44.63
C LEU A 151 19.19 22.48 -45.39
N PRO A 152 18.44 21.93 -46.37
CA PRO A 152 17.42 22.68 -47.10
C PRO A 152 16.25 23.05 -46.19
N VAL A 153 15.69 24.24 -46.34
CA VAL A 153 14.54 24.69 -45.53
C VAL A 153 13.25 24.10 -46.08
N TYR A 154 12.39 23.53 -45.24
CA TYR A 154 11.10 23.02 -45.69
C TYR A 154 10.05 24.16 -45.74
N PRO A 155 9.39 24.39 -46.89
CA PRO A 155 8.40 25.46 -47.03
C PRO A 155 7.04 25.06 -46.43
N ASN A 156 6.44 25.95 -45.64
CA ASN A 156 5.15 25.71 -44.97
C ASN A 156 4.00 26.51 -45.62
N ILE A 157 2.87 25.84 -45.88
CA ILE A 157 1.57 26.48 -46.10
C ILE A 157 0.75 26.37 -44.80
N VAL A 158 0.65 27.49 -44.08
CA VAL A 158 -0.09 27.61 -42.81
C VAL A 158 -1.50 27.04 -42.95
N SER A 159 -1.93 26.21 -41.99
CA SER A 159 -3.21 25.48 -41.96
C SER A 159 -3.50 24.46 -43.07
N VAL A 160 -2.55 24.17 -43.96
CA VAL A 160 -2.73 23.19 -45.05
C VAL A 160 -1.77 22.01 -44.95
N THR A 161 -0.48 22.24 -44.70
CA THR A 161 0.55 21.17 -44.66
C THR A 161 0.80 20.63 -43.25
N GLU A 162 -0.25 20.39 -42.46
CA GLU A 162 -0.13 20.06 -41.03
C GLU A 162 0.65 18.75 -40.76
N HIS A 163 0.46 17.71 -41.57
CA HIS A 163 1.04 16.39 -41.33
C HIS A 163 2.55 16.39 -41.59
N ALA A 164 2.98 16.97 -42.72
CA ALA A 164 4.38 17.13 -43.08
C ALA A 164 5.13 17.98 -42.04
N ILE A 165 4.56 19.13 -41.62
CA ILE A 165 5.14 19.97 -40.56
C ILE A 165 5.27 19.19 -39.25
N THR A 166 4.23 18.44 -38.86
CA THR A 166 4.23 17.69 -37.59
C THR A 166 5.36 16.67 -37.60
N VAL A 167 5.46 15.84 -38.65
CA VAL A 167 6.55 14.86 -38.78
C VAL A 167 7.93 15.52 -38.82
N ILE A 168 8.11 16.57 -39.63
CA ILE A 168 9.38 17.32 -39.70
C ILE A 168 9.76 17.91 -38.34
N SER A 169 8.79 18.46 -37.59
CA SER A 169 9.02 19.03 -36.26
C SER A 169 9.45 17.97 -35.24
N LEU A 170 8.83 16.79 -35.27
CA LEU A 170 9.21 15.65 -34.42
C LEU A 170 10.63 15.18 -34.73
N PHE A 171 11.01 15.08 -36.01
CA PHE A 171 12.38 14.71 -36.39
C PHE A 171 13.39 15.82 -36.06
N CYS A 172 13.05 17.10 -36.21
CA CYS A 172 13.93 18.20 -35.80
C CYS A 172 14.24 18.11 -34.30
N GLU A 173 13.25 17.90 -33.44
CA GLU A 173 13.45 17.83 -31.99
C GLU A 173 14.15 16.53 -31.55
N MET A 174 13.88 15.39 -32.20
CA MET A 174 14.62 14.12 -32.00
C MET A 174 16.13 14.27 -32.20
N PHE A 175 16.54 15.19 -33.08
CA PHE A 175 17.94 15.48 -33.41
C PHE A 175 18.43 16.85 -32.89
N SER A 176 17.67 17.48 -31.99
CA SER A 176 17.98 18.77 -31.34
C SER A 176 18.16 19.99 -32.28
N ILE A 177 17.50 19.99 -33.43
CA ILE A 177 17.46 21.11 -34.38
C ILE A 177 16.27 22.03 -34.05
N PRO A 178 16.46 23.36 -33.91
CA PRO A 178 15.36 24.27 -33.62
C PRO A 178 14.37 24.41 -34.80
N ARG A 179 13.09 24.13 -34.53
CA ARG A 179 11.98 24.17 -35.50
C ARG A 179 11.91 25.45 -36.32
N GLU A 180 12.12 26.61 -35.68
CA GLU A 180 12.09 27.95 -36.29
C GLU A 180 13.11 28.15 -37.42
N LYS A 181 14.17 27.34 -37.45
CA LYS A 181 15.14 27.37 -38.54
C LYS A 181 14.72 26.44 -39.66
N ALA A 182 14.42 25.18 -39.34
CA ALA A 182 14.14 24.12 -40.33
C ALA A 182 12.87 24.33 -41.16
N ILE A 183 11.88 25.06 -40.65
CA ILE A 183 10.59 25.29 -41.30
C ILE A 183 10.37 26.80 -41.48
N THR A 184 10.04 27.24 -42.69
CA THR A 184 9.68 28.64 -42.96
C THR A 184 8.36 28.77 -43.70
N ASP A 185 7.48 29.62 -43.17
CA ASP A 185 6.19 29.94 -43.78
C ASP A 185 6.37 30.65 -45.12
N ILE A 186 5.59 30.25 -46.13
CA ILE A 186 5.59 30.91 -47.44
C ILE A 186 4.99 32.33 -47.27
N PRO A 187 5.76 33.40 -47.52
CA PRO A 187 5.30 34.75 -47.22
C PRO A 187 4.31 35.26 -48.28
N SER A 188 3.26 35.94 -47.83
CA SER A 188 2.25 36.54 -48.73
C SER A 188 2.78 37.74 -49.55
N THR A 189 3.95 38.28 -49.19
CA THR A 189 4.62 39.39 -49.89
C THR A 189 6.13 39.16 -49.94
N ALA A 190 6.77 39.56 -51.04
CA ALA A 190 8.15 39.20 -51.34
C ALA A 190 9.17 39.86 -50.39
N LYS A 191 9.75 39.04 -49.50
CA LYS A 191 11.03 39.28 -48.82
C LYS A 191 11.84 37.98 -48.82
N ASN A 192 13.17 38.11 -48.76
CA ASN A 192 14.14 37.03 -48.98
C ASN A 192 13.77 35.72 -48.25
N PHE A 193 13.53 34.67 -49.03
CA PHE A 193 13.26 33.32 -48.53
C PHE A 193 14.60 32.55 -48.42
N PRO A 194 15.00 32.06 -47.23
CA PRO A 194 16.22 31.28 -47.10
C PRO A 194 16.01 29.88 -47.67
N LEU A 195 16.83 29.47 -48.64
CA LEU A 195 16.73 28.17 -49.30
C LEU A 195 17.46 27.04 -48.53
N SER A 196 18.46 27.39 -47.71
CA SER A 196 19.23 26.43 -46.91
C SER A 196 19.85 27.07 -45.66
N ILE A 197 20.29 26.23 -44.71
CA ILE A 197 20.81 26.65 -43.40
C ILE A 197 22.16 25.97 -43.11
N SER A 198 23.14 26.77 -42.69
CA SER A 198 24.36 26.26 -42.06
C SER A 198 24.08 25.90 -40.59
N LEU A 199 24.24 24.63 -40.24
CA LEU A 199 24.09 24.15 -38.87
C LEU A 199 25.36 24.45 -38.05
N THR A 200 25.22 25.13 -36.91
CA THR A 200 26.35 25.47 -36.02
C THR A 200 26.80 24.30 -35.13
N THR A 201 25.99 23.26 -35.03
CA THR A 201 26.20 22.05 -34.22
C THR A 201 25.60 20.86 -34.97
N ARG A 202 26.32 19.74 -35.06
CA ARG A 202 25.84 18.53 -35.74
C ARG A 202 24.64 17.91 -35.00
N PRO A 203 23.64 17.37 -35.71
CA PRO A 203 22.48 16.72 -35.10
C PRO A 203 22.89 15.46 -34.34
N GLN A 204 22.54 15.38 -33.06
CA GLN A 204 22.74 14.18 -32.23
C GLN A 204 21.45 13.82 -31.51
N ARG A 205 21.06 12.55 -31.62
CA ARG A 205 19.92 12.00 -30.89
C ARG A 205 20.33 11.66 -29.47
N SER A 206 19.49 12.02 -28.50
CA SER A 206 19.73 11.78 -27.07
C SER A 206 18.45 11.38 -26.37
N ILE A 207 18.53 10.76 -25.19
CA ILE A 207 17.36 10.34 -24.41
C ILE A 207 16.44 11.55 -24.13
N LYS A 208 17.00 12.72 -23.83
CA LYS A 208 16.25 13.97 -23.62
C LYS A 208 15.60 14.53 -24.89
N ALA A 209 16.11 14.18 -26.07
CA ALA A 209 15.49 14.53 -27.33
C ALA A 209 14.29 13.61 -27.59
N ASP A 210 14.44 12.30 -27.35
CA ASP A 210 13.34 11.34 -27.41
C ASP A 210 12.21 11.71 -26.42
N GLU A 211 12.54 12.17 -25.19
CA GLU A 211 11.58 12.67 -24.20
C GLU A 211 10.71 13.82 -24.76
N LYS A 212 11.35 14.84 -25.37
CA LYS A 212 10.64 15.96 -25.99
C LYS A 212 9.76 15.56 -27.17
N VAL A 213 10.16 14.54 -27.94
CA VAL A 213 9.34 14.01 -29.05
C VAL A 213 8.01 13.50 -28.51
N VAL A 214 8.00 12.82 -27.35
CA VAL A 214 6.76 12.37 -26.69
C VAL A 214 5.90 13.56 -26.25
N GLU A 215 6.50 14.55 -25.59
CA GLU A 215 5.79 15.76 -25.15
C GLU A 215 5.17 16.53 -26.33
N LEU A 216 5.88 16.64 -27.44
CA LEU A 216 5.40 17.32 -28.66
C LEU A 216 4.32 16.52 -29.40
N MET A 217 4.38 15.19 -29.41
CA MET A 217 3.29 14.36 -29.93
C MET A 217 2.00 14.59 -29.13
N VAL A 218 2.10 14.63 -27.80
CA VAL A 218 0.96 14.89 -26.89
C VAL A 218 0.43 16.32 -27.08
N ALA A 219 1.30 17.33 -27.10
CA ALA A 219 0.92 18.72 -27.35
C ALA A 219 0.28 18.94 -28.75
N SER A 220 0.58 18.06 -29.71
CA SER A 220 -0.02 18.04 -31.05
C SER A 220 -1.27 17.16 -31.17
N GLY A 221 -1.73 16.54 -30.07
CA GLY A 221 -2.90 15.67 -30.02
C GLY A 221 -2.76 14.38 -30.84
N LYS A 222 -1.53 13.83 -30.99
CA LYS A 222 -1.25 12.69 -31.87
C LYS A 222 -1.06 11.39 -31.07
N ASP A 223 -2.08 10.52 -31.10
CA ASP A 223 -2.13 9.24 -30.40
C ASP A 223 -1.38 8.08 -31.10
N LYS A 224 -1.33 6.90 -30.48
CA LYS A 224 -0.89 5.64 -31.11
C LYS A 224 -1.62 5.30 -32.42
N ASN A 225 -2.86 5.77 -32.58
CA ASN A 225 -3.62 5.59 -33.82
C ASN A 225 -3.06 6.45 -34.96
N TYR A 226 -2.45 7.60 -34.67
CA TYR A 226 -1.75 8.42 -35.67
C TYR A 226 -0.48 7.72 -36.16
N LEU A 227 0.27 7.08 -35.24
CA LEU A 227 1.45 6.29 -35.59
C LEU A 227 1.13 5.14 -36.57
N SER A 228 -0.04 4.50 -36.48
CA SER A 228 -0.40 3.42 -37.43
C SER A 228 -0.66 3.93 -38.85
N GLN A 229 -1.05 5.21 -39.00
CA GLN A 229 -1.33 5.87 -40.28
C GLN A 229 -0.05 6.36 -41.00
N LEU A 230 1.07 6.52 -40.28
CA LEU A 230 2.36 6.92 -40.84
C LEU A 230 3.06 5.78 -41.61
N PRO A 231 3.83 6.09 -42.67
CA PRO A 231 4.77 5.17 -43.33
C PRO A 231 5.71 4.46 -42.36
N GLU A 232 5.95 3.16 -42.60
CA GLU A 232 6.73 2.26 -41.76
C GLU A 232 8.09 2.82 -41.35
N ALA A 233 8.82 3.44 -42.29
CA ALA A 233 10.14 3.99 -42.05
C ALA A 233 10.13 5.17 -41.05
N ILE A 234 9.15 6.08 -41.18
CA ILE A 234 8.97 7.23 -40.28
C ILE A 234 8.50 6.72 -38.91
N ASN A 235 7.53 5.81 -38.93
CA ASN A 235 6.93 5.20 -37.75
C ASN A 235 7.98 4.45 -36.89
N LEU A 236 8.95 3.78 -37.51
CA LEU A 236 10.01 3.03 -36.82
C LEU A 236 10.83 3.91 -35.87
N TYR A 237 11.27 5.09 -36.31
CA TYR A 237 12.05 6.02 -35.47
C TYR A 237 11.21 6.60 -34.32
N LEU A 238 9.94 6.91 -34.57
CA LEU A 238 9.02 7.40 -33.53
C LEU A 238 8.70 6.30 -32.49
N TRP A 239 8.52 5.05 -32.93
CA TRP A 239 8.40 3.90 -32.02
C TRP A 239 9.66 3.66 -31.20
N ASP A 240 10.83 3.79 -31.80
CA ASP A 240 12.11 3.64 -31.10
C ASP A 240 12.27 4.70 -30.00
N ALA A 241 11.94 5.96 -30.28
CA ALA A 241 11.91 7.03 -29.26
C ALA A 241 10.93 6.71 -28.12
N LEU A 242 9.73 6.23 -28.44
CA LEU A 242 8.73 5.80 -27.45
C LEU A 242 9.19 4.57 -26.64
N LEU A 243 9.98 3.67 -27.22
CA LEU A 243 10.53 2.50 -26.54
C LEU A 243 11.67 2.88 -25.59
N ASN A 244 12.58 3.78 -26.00
CA ASN A 244 13.63 4.32 -25.13
C ASN A 244 13.01 5.02 -23.91
N CYS A 245 12.02 5.89 -24.14
CA CYS A 245 11.26 6.56 -23.08
C CYS A 245 10.48 5.59 -22.16
N ARG A 246 10.20 4.36 -22.60
CA ARG A 246 9.43 3.38 -21.83
C ARG A 246 10.22 2.74 -20.70
N GLU A 247 11.54 2.61 -20.86
CA GLU A 247 12.42 1.95 -19.88
C GLU A 247 12.55 2.79 -18.60
N SER A 248 12.81 4.09 -18.76
CA SER A 248 12.97 5.06 -17.66
C SER A 248 12.25 6.39 -17.97
N PRO A 249 10.91 6.43 -17.93
CA PRO A 249 10.15 7.66 -18.15
C PRO A 249 10.34 8.66 -16.98
N PRO A 250 10.44 9.97 -17.25
CA PRO A 250 10.37 11.02 -16.23
C PRO A 250 9.10 10.95 -15.36
N THR A 251 9.22 11.34 -14.09
CA THR A 251 8.11 11.36 -13.12
C THR A 251 7.14 12.52 -13.30
N ASP A 252 7.57 13.57 -14.00
CA ASP A 252 6.91 14.88 -14.02
C ASP A 252 5.97 15.04 -15.23
N TRP A 253 5.79 13.95 -15.98
CA TRP A 253 5.01 13.89 -17.22
C TRP A 253 3.49 13.86 -17.01
N SER A 254 2.77 14.29 -18.06
CA SER A 254 1.31 14.20 -18.10
C SER A 254 0.84 12.74 -18.27
N GLU A 255 -0.39 12.48 -17.84
CA GLU A 255 -1.07 11.20 -18.05
C GLU A 255 -1.09 10.76 -19.53
N GLU A 256 -1.25 11.71 -20.44
CA GLU A 256 -1.28 11.48 -21.88
C GLU A 256 0.06 10.93 -22.38
N CYS A 257 1.19 11.45 -21.88
CA CYS A 257 2.53 10.92 -22.18
C CYS A 257 2.67 9.45 -21.71
N PHE A 258 2.25 9.14 -20.48
CA PHE A 258 2.29 7.78 -19.95
C PHE A 258 1.35 6.83 -20.72
N ASN A 259 0.18 7.29 -21.15
CA ASN A 259 -0.74 6.54 -21.99
C ASN A 259 -0.15 6.27 -23.39
N LEU A 260 0.49 7.27 -24.01
CA LEU A 260 1.17 7.18 -25.32
C LEU A 260 2.35 6.19 -25.29
N ILE A 261 3.12 6.14 -24.21
CA ILE A 261 4.18 5.12 -24.01
C ILE A 261 3.58 3.76 -23.60
N GLY A 262 2.40 3.76 -22.99
CA GLY A 262 1.74 2.57 -22.45
C GLY A 262 2.23 2.14 -21.06
N ARG A 263 2.70 3.10 -20.25
CA ARG A 263 3.07 2.97 -18.83
C ARG A 263 1.94 3.43 -17.91
N MET A 264 0.78 2.77 -18.01
CA MET A 264 -0.41 3.06 -17.18
C MET A 264 -0.18 2.86 -15.67
N ASP A 265 0.90 2.18 -15.29
CA ASP A 265 1.39 2.06 -13.92
C ASP A 265 1.73 3.39 -13.26
N LEU A 266 2.20 4.36 -14.04
CA LEU A 266 2.59 5.69 -13.54
C LEU A 266 1.39 6.66 -13.51
N VAL A 267 0.35 6.41 -14.30
CA VAL A 267 -0.88 7.23 -14.31
C VAL A 267 -1.61 7.17 -12.96
N ASP A 268 -1.75 5.96 -12.40
CA ASP A 268 -2.37 5.77 -11.09
C ASP A 268 -1.57 6.49 -9.98
N LEU A 269 -0.24 6.42 -10.03
CA LEU A 269 0.67 7.08 -9.07
C LEU A 269 0.55 8.61 -9.08
N VAL A 270 0.38 9.22 -10.27
CA VAL A 270 0.24 10.68 -10.42
C VAL A 270 -1.15 11.17 -10.02
N ARG A 271 -2.23 10.45 -10.40
CA ARG A 271 -3.60 10.85 -10.06
C ARG A 271 -3.95 10.60 -8.60
N GLY A 272 -3.61 9.43 -8.08
CA GLY A 272 -4.31 8.80 -6.96
C GLY A 272 -5.75 8.44 -7.37
N ARG A 273 -6.10 7.16 -7.32
CA ARG A 273 -7.37 6.61 -7.84
C ARG A 273 -8.61 7.42 -7.49
N THR A 274 -9.27 7.95 -8.53
CA THR A 274 -10.67 8.39 -8.53
C THR A 274 -11.62 7.39 -9.20
N ARG A 275 -11.12 6.29 -9.77
CA ARG A 275 -11.98 5.20 -10.26
C ARG A 275 -12.61 4.48 -9.08
N GLN A 276 -13.94 4.47 -9.06
CA GLN A 276 -14.76 3.77 -8.06
C GLN A 276 -14.29 2.31 -7.93
N LEU A 277 -13.99 1.88 -6.70
CA LEU A 277 -13.77 0.45 -6.45
C LEU A 277 -15.10 -0.28 -6.60
N GLU A 278 -15.26 -1.02 -7.69
CA GLU A 278 -16.25 -2.10 -7.74
C GLU A 278 -15.94 -3.09 -6.60
N LYS A 279 -16.88 -3.21 -5.66
CA LYS A 279 -16.74 -4.04 -4.46
C LYS A 279 -16.75 -5.53 -4.83
N SER A 280 -15.58 -6.08 -5.13
CA SER A 280 -15.36 -7.52 -5.04
C SER A 280 -15.07 -7.89 -3.58
N GLY A 281 -16.06 -8.49 -2.91
CA GLY A 281 -16.01 -8.83 -1.48
C GLY A 281 -14.94 -9.86 -1.05
N ASN A 282 -14.05 -10.27 -1.96
CA ASN A 282 -13.01 -11.28 -1.74
C ASN A 282 -11.58 -10.70 -1.84
N SER A 283 -11.41 -9.39 -2.09
CA SER A 283 -10.08 -8.82 -2.37
C SER A 283 -9.12 -8.82 -1.17
N GLU A 284 -9.61 -8.81 0.06
CA GLU A 284 -8.75 -8.86 1.27
C GLU A 284 -8.25 -10.28 1.55
N ASP A 285 -9.07 -11.29 1.25
CA ASP A 285 -8.66 -12.70 1.33
C ASP A 285 -7.54 -13.04 0.33
N GLU A 286 -7.56 -12.47 -0.88
CA GLU A 286 -6.48 -12.66 -1.86
C GLU A 286 -5.15 -12.04 -1.38
N THR A 287 -5.16 -10.89 -0.71
CA THR A 287 -3.92 -10.27 -0.21
C THR A 287 -3.36 -10.99 1.02
N LEU A 288 -4.22 -11.47 1.93
CA LEU A 288 -3.81 -12.27 3.08
C LEU A 288 -3.20 -13.63 2.66
N LYS A 289 -3.74 -14.27 1.62
CA LYS A 289 -3.17 -15.49 1.00
C LYS A 289 -1.79 -15.27 0.36
N LEU A 290 -1.47 -14.04 -0.05
CA LEU A 290 -0.13 -13.68 -0.55
C LEU A 290 0.86 -13.32 0.58
N LEU A 291 0.37 -12.84 1.73
CA LEU A 291 1.22 -12.63 2.90
C LEU A 291 1.58 -13.95 3.59
N PHE A 292 0.63 -14.90 3.66
CA PHE A 292 0.82 -16.20 4.30
C PHE A 292 0.34 -17.34 3.37
N PRO A 293 1.14 -17.77 2.39
CA PRO A 293 0.73 -18.81 1.43
C PRO A 293 0.61 -20.20 2.07
N ASP A 294 1.44 -20.50 3.08
CA ASP A 294 1.57 -21.85 3.66
C ASP A 294 0.72 -22.06 4.93
N ASP A 295 0.09 -21.02 5.48
CA ASP A 295 -0.46 -21.05 6.85
C ASP A 295 -1.63 -20.07 7.06
N ILE A 296 -2.72 -20.53 7.69
CA ILE A 296 -3.99 -19.79 7.88
C ILE A 296 -4.00 -18.90 9.15
N ARG A 297 -2.86 -18.27 9.45
CA ARG A 297 -2.61 -17.58 10.74
C ARG A 297 -3.64 -16.52 11.11
N VAL A 298 -4.10 -15.74 10.13
CA VAL A 298 -5.04 -14.62 10.37
C VAL A 298 -6.45 -15.15 10.68
N SER A 299 -6.91 -16.19 9.97
CA SER A 299 -8.17 -16.88 10.27
C SER A 299 -8.14 -17.47 11.69
N GLU A 300 -7.01 -18.08 12.06
CA GLU A 300 -6.80 -18.64 13.40
C GLU A 300 -6.66 -17.56 14.50
N ALA A 301 -6.09 -16.40 14.20
CA ALA A 301 -6.06 -15.25 15.11
C ALA A 301 -7.47 -14.69 15.34
N ASN A 302 -8.28 -14.58 14.28
CA ASN A 302 -9.69 -14.22 14.36
C ASN A 302 -10.49 -15.24 15.18
N ARG A 303 -10.29 -16.55 14.96
CA ARG A 303 -10.91 -17.61 15.78
C ARG A 303 -10.54 -17.51 17.26
N MET A 304 -9.29 -17.14 17.57
CA MET A 304 -8.84 -16.91 18.97
C MET A 304 -9.38 -15.63 19.61
N LEU A 305 -10.02 -14.73 18.85
CA LEU A 305 -10.59 -13.44 19.28
C LEU A 305 -12.09 -13.31 18.99
N ALA A 306 -12.72 -14.36 18.45
CA ALA A 306 -14.16 -14.47 18.29
C ALA A 306 -14.85 -14.41 19.66
N SER A 307 -15.95 -13.67 19.72
CA SER A 307 -16.69 -13.36 20.95
C SER A 307 -18.20 -13.25 20.70
N ASP A 308 -18.64 -13.68 19.53
CA ASP A 308 -19.96 -13.59 18.91
C ASP A 308 -20.71 -14.93 18.92
N SER A 309 -20.00 -16.00 19.28
CA SER A 309 -20.45 -17.39 19.30
C SER A 309 -20.15 -18.03 20.66
N PRO A 310 -21.00 -18.98 21.11
CA PRO A 310 -20.86 -19.60 22.42
C PRO A 310 -19.57 -20.43 22.49
N ILE A 311 -18.92 -20.41 23.66
CA ILE A 311 -17.64 -21.09 23.84
C ILE A 311 -17.87 -22.58 23.99
N GLU A 312 -17.31 -23.40 23.09
CA GLU A 312 -17.29 -24.85 23.25
C GLU A 312 -16.22 -25.26 24.28
N PHE A 313 -16.60 -26.08 25.27
CA PHE A 313 -15.68 -26.58 26.29
C PHE A 313 -16.02 -28.01 26.75
N SER A 314 -15.07 -28.70 27.37
CA SER A 314 -15.31 -29.99 28.03
C SER A 314 -14.86 -29.96 29.47
N VAL A 315 -15.65 -30.56 30.35
CA VAL A 315 -15.31 -30.82 31.75
C VAL A 315 -15.37 -32.32 31.97
N VAL A 316 -14.30 -32.89 32.48
CA VAL A 316 -14.25 -34.31 32.84
C VAL A 316 -14.93 -34.48 34.20
N GLN A 317 -16.03 -35.21 34.24
CA GLN A 317 -16.68 -35.57 35.51
C GLN A 317 -15.72 -36.41 36.36
N LYS A 318 -15.50 -35.99 37.61
CA LYS A 318 -14.65 -36.72 38.56
C LYS A 318 -15.34 -38.03 38.96
N GLN A 319 -14.58 -39.11 39.12
CA GLN A 319 -15.15 -40.39 39.55
C GLN A 319 -15.78 -40.26 40.95
N GLY A 320 -17.09 -40.51 41.04
CA GLY A 320 -17.87 -40.38 42.27
C GLY A 320 -18.49 -38.99 42.52
N ALA A 321 -18.30 -38.01 41.63
CA ALA A 321 -18.96 -36.71 41.75
C ALA A 321 -20.43 -36.76 41.34
N THR A 322 -21.28 -36.00 42.04
CA THR A 322 -22.71 -35.89 41.73
C THR A 322 -22.96 -35.10 40.44
N GLU A 323 -24.16 -35.21 39.86
CA GLU A 323 -24.56 -34.39 38.71
C GLU A 323 -24.59 -32.89 39.05
N GLU A 324 -24.88 -32.54 40.31
CA GLU A 324 -24.86 -31.16 40.80
C GLU A 324 -23.42 -30.63 40.90
N GLU A 325 -22.50 -31.40 41.50
CA GLU A 325 -21.07 -31.05 41.53
C GLU A 325 -20.47 -30.93 40.13
N HIS A 326 -20.92 -31.77 39.18
CA HIS A 326 -20.48 -31.68 37.78
C HIS A 326 -20.98 -30.39 37.11
N ARG A 327 -22.24 -30.00 37.35
CA ARG A 327 -22.82 -28.75 36.85
C ARG A 327 -22.12 -27.53 37.46
N ASP A 328 -21.80 -27.57 38.74
CA ASP A 328 -21.06 -26.49 39.42
C ASP A 328 -19.61 -26.39 38.93
N ASP A 329 -18.91 -27.51 38.73
CA ASP A 329 -17.60 -27.53 38.06
C ASP A 329 -17.69 -26.94 36.63
N ALA A 330 -18.76 -27.24 35.89
CA ALA A 330 -19.00 -26.69 34.55
C ALA A 330 -19.28 -25.17 34.57
N HIS A 331 -20.12 -24.70 35.50
CA HIS A 331 -20.38 -23.26 35.70
C HIS A 331 -19.11 -22.51 36.13
N ARG A 332 -18.31 -23.09 37.02
CA ARG A 332 -17.00 -22.56 37.43
C ARG A 332 -16.02 -22.51 36.27
N HIS A 333 -15.99 -23.53 35.41
CA HIS A 333 -15.15 -23.54 34.22
C HIS A 333 -15.59 -22.47 33.20
N LEU A 334 -16.89 -22.34 32.95
CA LEU A 334 -17.48 -21.31 32.10
C LEU A 334 -17.14 -19.90 32.62
N TYR A 335 -17.19 -19.65 33.93
CA TYR A 335 -16.77 -18.37 34.51
C TYR A 335 -15.31 -18.01 34.17
N LEU A 336 -14.38 -18.96 34.28
CA LEU A 336 -12.97 -18.73 33.92
C LEU A 336 -12.79 -18.47 32.41
N LEU A 337 -13.58 -19.14 31.57
CA LEU A 337 -13.64 -18.88 30.12
C LEU A 337 -14.22 -17.48 29.83
N ASN A 338 -15.21 -17.03 30.59
CA ASN A 338 -15.86 -15.73 30.42
C ASN A 338 -14.96 -14.55 30.84
N ILE A 339 -14.14 -14.70 31.88
CA ILE A 339 -13.06 -13.73 32.21
C ILE A 339 -12.16 -13.49 30.99
N ARG A 340 -11.80 -14.57 30.28
CA ARG A 340 -10.99 -14.51 29.07
C ARG A 340 -11.77 -13.91 27.88
N THR A 341 -13.05 -14.23 27.72
CA THR A 341 -13.92 -13.69 26.65
C THR A 341 -14.17 -12.20 26.80
N MET A 342 -14.43 -11.72 28.01
CA MET A 342 -14.56 -10.30 28.33
C MET A 342 -13.33 -9.46 27.93
N ALA A 343 -12.15 -10.09 27.78
CA ALA A 343 -10.90 -9.43 27.39
C ALA A 343 -10.60 -9.50 25.88
N MET A 344 -11.29 -10.37 25.11
CA MET A 344 -11.03 -10.55 23.67
C MET A 344 -11.32 -9.31 22.80
N PRO A 345 -12.36 -8.49 23.05
CA PRO A 345 -12.68 -7.34 22.19
C PRO A 345 -11.52 -6.36 21.95
N VAL A 346 -10.66 -6.13 22.95
CA VAL A 346 -9.50 -5.22 22.82
C VAL A 346 -8.51 -5.72 21.76
N GLY A 347 -8.28 -7.03 21.69
CA GLY A 347 -7.48 -7.64 20.62
C GLY A 347 -8.21 -7.65 19.28
N ARG A 348 -9.53 -7.93 19.29
CA ARG A 348 -10.38 -7.97 18.08
C ARG A 348 -10.39 -6.61 17.36
N GLY A 349 -10.49 -5.51 18.11
CA GLY A 349 -10.43 -4.13 17.58
C GLY A 349 -9.10 -3.77 16.93
N ALA A 350 -8.00 -4.37 17.38
CA ALA A 350 -6.68 -4.19 16.77
C ALA A 350 -6.54 -5.00 15.46
N ILE A 351 -6.99 -6.26 15.41
CA ILE A 351 -6.92 -7.05 14.16
C ILE A 351 -7.84 -6.45 13.10
N CYS A 352 -9.08 -6.11 13.43
CA CYS A 352 -10.05 -5.63 12.45
C CYS A 352 -9.92 -4.12 12.15
N LEU A 353 -8.84 -3.45 12.59
CA LEU A 353 -8.68 -2.00 12.46
C LEU A 353 -8.75 -1.54 10.99
N ARG A 354 -9.75 -0.69 10.68
CA ARG A 354 -9.91 0.01 9.39
C ARG A 354 -9.92 -0.91 8.15
N THR A 355 -10.61 -2.05 8.25
CA THR A 355 -10.87 -2.99 7.13
C THR A 355 -12.20 -2.70 6.42
N TYR A 356 -13.24 -2.30 7.17
CA TYR A 356 -14.61 -2.19 6.65
C TYR A 356 -14.96 -0.78 6.14
N SER A 357 -15.80 -0.71 5.10
CA SER A 357 -16.37 0.53 4.56
C SER A 357 -17.91 0.50 4.65
N PRO A 358 -18.53 1.29 5.56
CA PRO A 358 -19.98 1.24 5.78
C PRO A 358 -20.78 1.77 4.59
N VAL A 359 -22.03 1.30 4.51
CA VAL A 359 -23.04 1.75 3.55
C VAL A 359 -23.94 2.77 4.25
N ILE A 360 -24.17 3.94 3.63
CA ILE A 360 -24.87 5.08 4.27
C ILE A 360 -26.31 4.75 4.65
N GLY A 361 -26.98 3.90 3.85
CA GLY A 361 -28.39 3.53 4.05
C GLY A 361 -28.64 2.49 5.14
N GLU A 362 -27.59 1.89 5.72
CA GLU A 362 -27.68 0.80 6.68
C GLU A 362 -27.19 1.23 8.06
N SER A 363 -27.82 0.71 9.11
CA SER A 363 -27.30 0.79 10.47
C SER A 363 -26.13 -0.18 10.63
N PHE A 364 -25.06 0.28 11.25
CA PHE A 364 -23.91 -0.53 11.59
C PHE A 364 -24.24 -1.43 12.80
N GLU A 365 -24.37 -2.73 12.55
CA GLU A 365 -24.61 -3.71 13.61
C GLU A 365 -23.33 -4.04 14.38
N VAL A 366 -23.34 -3.80 15.69
CA VAL A 366 -22.26 -4.21 16.59
C VAL A 366 -22.38 -5.72 16.85
N PRO A 367 -21.34 -6.54 16.62
CA PRO A 367 -21.38 -7.97 16.93
C PRO A 367 -21.63 -8.18 18.42
N ARG A 368 -22.63 -8.98 18.79
CA ARG A 368 -22.99 -9.22 20.19
C ARG A 368 -21.85 -9.90 20.94
N LEU A 369 -21.67 -9.55 22.21
CA LEU A 369 -20.75 -10.26 23.12
C LEU A 369 -21.49 -11.42 23.77
N ASP A 370 -21.23 -12.65 23.31
CA ASP A 370 -21.78 -13.86 23.92
C ASP A 370 -20.90 -14.33 25.11
N LEU A 371 -21.56 -14.64 26.22
CA LEU A 371 -20.96 -15.18 27.46
C LEU A 371 -21.56 -16.55 27.83
N SER A 372 -22.37 -17.14 26.96
CA SER A 372 -22.83 -18.52 27.08
C SER A 372 -21.75 -19.50 26.61
N GLY A 373 -21.85 -20.75 27.07
CA GLY A 373 -20.93 -21.80 26.65
C GLY A 373 -21.64 -23.13 26.42
N ARG A 374 -21.16 -23.89 25.45
CA ARG A 374 -21.68 -25.22 25.12
C ARG A 374 -20.71 -26.26 25.67
N ALA A 375 -21.16 -27.02 26.67
CA ALA A 375 -20.41 -28.19 27.11
C ALA A 375 -20.49 -29.27 26.03
N LEU A 376 -19.39 -29.90 25.64
CA LEU A 376 -19.40 -30.96 24.61
C LEU A 376 -20.24 -32.20 24.99
N SER A 377 -20.66 -32.30 26.25
CA SER A 377 -21.57 -33.33 26.78
C SER A 377 -23.06 -32.93 26.71
N GLU A 378 -23.38 -31.65 26.52
CA GLU A 378 -24.75 -31.12 26.58
C GLU A 378 -25.08 -30.31 25.31
N ASP A 379 -26.21 -30.61 24.68
CA ASP A 379 -26.56 -29.97 23.40
C ASP A 379 -27.10 -28.54 23.56
N ARG A 380 -27.52 -28.17 24.79
CA ARG A 380 -28.02 -26.83 25.13
C ARG A 380 -26.88 -25.94 25.65
N PRO A 381 -26.79 -24.66 25.24
CA PRO A 381 -25.85 -23.73 25.85
C PRO A 381 -26.19 -23.45 27.32
N ILE A 382 -25.17 -23.47 28.16
CA ILE A 382 -25.22 -23.05 29.56
C ILE A 382 -25.13 -21.52 29.58
N GLU A 383 -26.18 -20.86 30.09
CA GLU A 383 -26.25 -19.41 30.22
C GLU A 383 -25.51 -18.94 31.48
N TYR A 384 -24.76 -17.85 31.34
CA TYR A 384 -24.02 -17.26 32.46
C TYR A 384 -24.95 -16.48 33.39
N SER A 385 -25.13 -17.02 34.60
CA SER A 385 -26.22 -16.67 35.53
C SER A 385 -25.87 -15.59 36.58
N HIS A 386 -24.72 -14.93 36.47
CA HIS A 386 -24.39 -13.79 37.34
C HIS A 386 -24.80 -12.47 36.67
N ASP A 387 -25.18 -11.47 37.47
CA ASP A 387 -25.63 -10.15 37.00
C ASP A 387 -24.62 -9.50 36.02
N ILE A 388 -24.96 -9.52 34.73
CA ILE A 388 -24.12 -9.00 33.64
C ILE A 388 -23.95 -7.46 33.74
N SER A 389 -24.91 -6.78 34.38
CA SER A 389 -24.89 -5.32 34.65
C SER A 389 -23.69 -4.85 35.48
N VAL A 390 -23.01 -5.74 36.19
CA VAL A 390 -21.79 -5.45 36.97
C VAL A 390 -20.58 -5.13 36.08
N TYR A 391 -20.63 -5.46 34.78
CA TYR A 391 -19.48 -5.43 33.88
C TYR A 391 -19.68 -4.52 32.65
N PRO A 392 -19.63 -3.18 32.81
CA PRO A 392 -19.87 -2.25 31.70
C PRO A 392 -18.71 -2.16 30.69
N TRP A 393 -17.47 -2.46 31.12
CA TRP A 393 -16.25 -2.31 30.30
C TRP A 393 -16.09 -3.32 29.15
N PRO A 394 -16.40 -4.63 29.30
CA PRO A 394 -16.40 -5.57 28.18
C PRO A 394 -17.30 -5.14 27.02
N PHE A 395 -18.51 -4.63 27.32
CA PHE A 395 -19.43 -4.08 26.32
C PHE A 395 -18.88 -2.79 25.69
N PHE A 396 -18.30 -1.89 26.48
CA PHE A 396 -17.59 -0.73 25.95
C PHE A 396 -16.48 -1.14 24.97
N HIS A 397 -15.63 -2.09 25.33
CA HIS A 397 -14.56 -2.60 24.45
C HIS A 397 -15.12 -3.33 23.22
N ASN A 398 -16.27 -4.01 23.32
CA ASN A 398 -16.98 -4.62 22.20
C ASN A 398 -17.43 -3.58 21.16
N GLY A 399 -18.04 -2.50 21.63
CA GLY A 399 -18.43 -1.35 20.82
C GLY A 399 -17.24 -0.62 20.19
N VAL A 400 -16.15 -0.40 20.94
CA VAL A 400 -14.91 0.17 20.40
C VAL A 400 -14.37 -0.70 19.28
N ALA A 401 -14.26 -2.01 19.52
CA ALA A 401 -13.73 -2.95 18.54
C ALA A 401 -14.54 -2.97 17.24
N ALA A 402 -15.86 -2.83 17.32
CA ALA A 402 -16.73 -2.73 16.16
C ALA A 402 -16.55 -1.39 15.42
N GLY A 403 -16.55 -0.25 16.13
CA GLY A 403 -16.35 1.07 15.51
C GLY A 403 -14.95 1.27 14.91
N LEU A 404 -13.92 0.59 15.43
CA LEU A 404 -12.56 0.63 14.88
C LEU A 404 -12.44 -0.09 13.52
N THR A 405 -13.41 -0.95 13.16
CA THR A 405 -13.42 -1.59 11.84
C THR A 405 -13.61 -0.60 10.69
N ILE A 406 -14.25 0.53 10.96
CA ILE A 406 -14.58 1.55 9.97
C ILE A 406 -13.30 2.23 9.46
N CYS A 407 -13.13 2.29 8.14
CA CYS A 407 -12.02 2.99 7.50
C CYS A 407 -12.01 4.49 7.84
N ALA A 408 -10.83 5.02 8.18
CA ALA A 408 -10.60 6.44 8.49
C ALA A 408 -10.28 7.32 7.26
N SER A 409 -10.38 6.80 6.03
CA SER A 409 -9.94 7.53 4.84
C SER A 409 -10.82 8.75 4.54
N SER A 410 -10.22 9.94 4.58
CA SER A 410 -10.89 11.22 4.27
C SER A 410 -11.44 11.32 2.84
N ALA A 411 -11.07 10.39 1.95
CA ALA A 411 -11.69 10.25 0.63
C ALA A 411 -13.17 9.87 0.72
N ASN A 412 -13.56 9.16 1.78
CA ASN A 412 -14.94 8.78 2.05
C ASN A 412 -15.62 9.86 2.90
N ASN A 413 -16.16 10.89 2.23
CA ASN A 413 -17.10 11.84 2.83
C ASN A 413 -18.49 11.21 3.03
N ILE A 414 -18.50 9.98 3.58
CA ILE A 414 -19.62 9.03 3.64
C ILE A 414 -20.28 9.05 5.03
N ILE A 415 -19.49 9.34 6.07
CA ILE A 415 -19.97 9.43 7.45
C ILE A 415 -20.16 10.90 7.80
N ASP A 416 -21.40 11.24 8.15
CA ASP A 416 -21.85 12.56 8.58
C ASP A 416 -22.50 12.50 9.97
N SER A 417 -22.72 13.67 10.61
CA SER A 417 -23.41 13.77 11.91
C SER A 417 -24.79 13.11 11.92
N THR A 418 -25.47 13.03 10.77
CA THR A 418 -26.76 12.36 10.59
C THR A 418 -26.62 10.83 10.71
N TRP A 419 -25.60 10.24 10.08
CA TRP A 419 -25.33 8.80 10.16
C TRP A 419 -24.90 8.39 11.58
N ILE A 420 -24.08 9.20 12.26
CA ILE A 420 -23.73 8.95 13.67
C ILE A 420 -24.98 8.91 14.55
N ASN A 421 -25.88 9.89 14.39
CA ASN A 421 -27.15 9.94 15.14
C ASN A 421 -28.14 8.84 14.71
N TYR A 422 -28.10 8.37 13.46
CA TYR A 422 -28.92 7.25 12.97
C TYR A 422 -28.54 5.93 13.66
N ASN A 423 -27.24 5.73 13.94
CA ASN A 423 -26.70 4.58 14.67
C ASN A 423 -26.83 4.67 16.19
N ARG A 424 -27.52 5.69 16.71
CA ARG A 424 -27.94 5.72 18.12
C ARG A 424 -28.94 4.58 18.34
N PRO A 425 -28.71 3.68 19.33
CA PRO A 425 -29.63 2.57 19.58
C PRO A 425 -31.01 3.13 19.90
N ARG A 426 -31.98 2.80 19.05
CA ARG A 426 -33.38 3.13 19.30
C ARG A 426 -33.86 2.27 20.46
N SER A 427 -34.57 2.87 21.41
CA SER A 427 -35.24 2.17 22.52
C SER A 427 -36.46 1.37 22.04
N ASN A 428 -36.31 0.60 20.96
CA ASN A 428 -37.34 -0.25 20.38
C ASN A 428 -37.43 -1.55 21.19
N ILE A 429 -38.09 -1.43 22.34
CA ILE A 429 -38.42 -2.53 23.24
C ILE A 429 -39.30 -3.55 22.48
N PRO A 430 -38.93 -4.85 22.43
CA PRO A 430 -39.86 -5.89 22.04
C PRO A 430 -41.03 -5.94 23.04
N HIS A 431 -42.27 -5.74 22.57
CA HIS A 431 -43.45 -5.84 23.42
C HIS A 431 -43.60 -7.28 23.93
N GLY A 432 -43.16 -7.55 25.16
CA GLY A 432 -43.35 -8.86 25.82
C GLY A 432 -42.35 -9.23 26.92
N ALA A 433 -41.14 -8.65 26.95
CA ALA A 433 -40.13 -9.00 27.97
C ALA A 433 -40.47 -8.49 29.37
N ASP A 434 -39.98 -9.15 30.43
CA ASP A 434 -40.18 -8.69 31.82
C ASP A 434 -39.48 -7.36 32.10
N MET A 435 -39.99 -6.61 33.09
CA MET A 435 -39.58 -5.21 33.30
C MET A 435 -38.11 -5.07 33.70
N ARG A 436 -37.52 -6.07 34.38
CA ARG A 436 -36.10 -6.06 34.81
C ARG A 436 -35.13 -6.34 33.65
N ASP A 437 -35.41 -7.32 32.80
CA ASP A 437 -34.53 -7.68 31.68
C ASP A 437 -34.44 -6.56 30.62
N ARG A 438 -35.48 -5.74 30.49
CA ARG A 438 -35.48 -4.54 29.64
C ARG A 438 -34.42 -3.52 30.05
N ASP A 439 -34.23 -3.30 31.34
CA ASP A 439 -33.29 -2.29 31.85
C ASP A 439 -31.83 -2.75 31.64
N LEU A 440 -31.54 -4.03 31.90
CA LEU A 440 -30.20 -4.61 31.69
C LEU A 440 -29.78 -4.61 30.22
N THR A 441 -30.65 -5.07 29.32
CA THR A 441 -30.36 -5.13 27.87
C THR A 441 -30.18 -3.73 27.27
N THR A 442 -30.96 -2.75 27.73
CA THR A 442 -30.83 -1.34 27.32
C THR A 442 -29.53 -0.72 27.84
N ALA A 443 -29.13 -0.99 29.09
CA ALA A 443 -27.87 -0.50 29.66
C ALA A 443 -26.65 -1.04 28.90
N ASN A 444 -26.60 -2.33 28.59
CA ASN A 444 -25.50 -2.93 27.84
C ASN A 444 -25.38 -2.34 26.43
N THR A 445 -26.50 -2.22 25.71
CA THR A 445 -26.56 -1.61 24.37
C THR A 445 -26.05 -0.16 24.38
N ASN A 446 -26.36 0.62 25.43
CA ASN A 446 -25.85 1.98 25.59
C ASN A 446 -24.34 2.02 25.85
N ASN A 447 -23.79 1.04 26.57
CA ASN A 447 -22.35 0.92 26.83
C ASN A 447 -21.58 0.52 25.56
N GLU A 448 -22.14 -0.36 24.73
CA GLU A 448 -21.60 -0.66 23.39
C GLU A 448 -21.63 0.58 22.49
N HIS A 449 -22.73 1.33 22.47
CA HIS A 449 -22.81 2.57 21.69
C HIS A 449 -21.81 3.63 22.16
N ALA A 450 -21.57 3.76 23.47
CA ALA A 450 -20.51 4.61 24.00
C ALA A 450 -19.13 4.19 23.46
N GLY A 451 -18.81 2.89 23.47
CA GLY A 451 -17.58 2.38 22.86
C GLY A 451 -17.46 2.70 21.37
N PHE A 452 -18.54 2.52 20.61
CA PHE A 452 -18.60 2.85 19.19
C PHE A 452 -18.31 4.34 18.92
N LEU A 453 -18.89 5.25 19.70
CA LEU A 453 -18.60 6.70 19.60
C LEU A 453 -17.12 7.02 19.87
N PHE A 454 -16.51 6.37 20.86
CA PHE A 454 -15.09 6.56 21.16
C PHE A 454 -14.20 6.13 19.97
N ALA A 455 -14.51 4.99 19.34
CA ALA A 455 -13.80 4.51 18.15
C ALA A 455 -13.94 5.45 16.94
N LEU A 456 -15.11 6.05 16.73
CA LEU A 456 -15.29 7.10 15.71
C LEU A 456 -14.42 8.34 15.99
N GLY A 457 -14.19 8.67 17.26
CA GLY A 457 -13.23 9.69 17.69
C GLY A 457 -11.78 9.34 17.34
N LEU A 458 -11.34 8.12 17.67
CA LEU A 458 -10.00 7.61 17.33
C LEU A 458 -9.76 7.50 15.80
N ASN A 459 -10.82 7.34 15.01
CA ASN A 459 -10.77 7.38 13.54
C ASN A 459 -10.91 8.79 12.95
N GLY A 460 -11.13 9.83 13.75
CA GLY A 460 -11.26 11.22 13.30
C GLY A 460 -12.65 11.61 12.78
N HIS A 461 -13.58 10.65 12.62
CA HIS A 461 -14.93 10.90 12.10
C HIS A 461 -15.79 11.78 13.02
N LEU A 462 -15.50 11.78 14.32
CA LEU A 462 -16.26 12.55 15.32
C LEU A 462 -16.08 14.08 15.18
N GLU A 463 -15.06 14.56 14.46
CA GLU A 463 -14.90 16.00 14.16
C GLU A 463 -16.11 16.59 13.41
N LYS A 464 -16.80 15.75 12.61
CA LYS A 464 -18.00 16.14 11.86
C LYS A 464 -19.29 16.21 12.70
N LEU A 465 -19.24 15.82 13.97
CA LEU A 465 -20.42 15.84 14.85
C LEU A 465 -20.81 17.29 15.17
N SER A 466 -22.09 17.62 15.03
CA SER A 466 -22.59 18.96 15.40
C SER A 466 -22.51 19.21 16.91
N LEU A 467 -22.25 20.47 17.30
CA LEU A 467 -22.21 20.91 18.71
C LEU A 467 -23.55 20.66 19.44
N MET A 468 -24.68 20.67 18.74
CA MET A 468 -25.99 20.33 19.31
C MET A 468 -26.07 18.84 19.68
N ALA A 469 -25.71 17.95 18.74
CA ALA A 469 -25.67 16.52 19.01
C ALA A 469 -24.66 16.18 20.13
N LEU A 470 -23.52 16.86 20.18
CA LEU A 470 -22.54 16.75 21.26
C LEU A 470 -23.18 17.03 22.63
N HIS A 471 -23.92 18.14 22.75
CA HIS A 471 -24.66 18.48 23.97
C HIS A 471 -25.73 17.43 24.33
N ASP A 472 -26.50 16.97 23.33
CA ASP A 472 -27.54 15.94 23.52
C ASP A 472 -26.99 14.58 23.98
N TYR A 473 -25.71 14.29 23.74
CA TYR A 473 -25.03 13.13 24.30
C TYR A 473 -24.46 13.38 25.71
N LEU A 474 -23.90 14.56 25.99
CA LEU A 474 -23.37 14.90 27.32
C LEU A 474 -24.47 14.99 28.39
N CYS A 475 -25.68 15.40 28.00
CA CYS A 475 -26.87 15.42 28.85
C CYS A 475 -27.45 14.03 29.16
N GLN A 476 -26.88 12.93 28.64
CA GLN A 476 -27.34 11.57 28.96
C GLN A 476 -26.72 11.08 30.27
N ASN A 477 -27.52 10.39 31.08
CA ASN A 477 -27.10 9.85 32.38
C ASN A 477 -26.19 8.59 32.28
N ASN A 478 -25.46 8.39 31.17
CA ASN A 478 -24.44 7.34 31.06
C ASN A 478 -23.04 7.96 31.02
N ASP A 479 -22.26 7.67 32.06
CA ASP A 479 -20.89 8.16 32.22
C ASP A 479 -19.93 7.61 31.16
N LEU A 480 -20.14 6.39 30.66
CA LEU A 480 -19.32 5.87 29.56
C LEU A 480 -19.56 6.64 28.26
N THR A 481 -20.78 7.13 28.02
CA THR A 481 -21.08 7.98 26.85
C THR A 481 -20.38 9.34 26.97
N LYS A 482 -20.39 9.96 28.15
CA LYS A 482 -19.65 11.20 28.42
C LYS A 482 -18.15 10.99 28.20
N LEU A 483 -17.58 9.95 28.82
CA LEU A 483 -16.18 9.56 28.67
C LEU A 483 -15.78 9.37 27.21
N ALA A 484 -16.56 8.59 26.46
CA ALA A 484 -16.30 8.26 25.06
C ALA A 484 -16.17 9.50 24.18
N ILE A 485 -17.06 10.47 24.41
CA ILE A 485 -17.15 11.70 23.63
C ILE A 485 -16.06 12.68 24.00
N LEU A 486 -15.82 12.91 25.30
CA LEU A 486 -14.78 13.84 25.77
C LEU A 486 -13.39 13.37 25.31
N LEU A 487 -13.09 12.08 25.46
CA LEU A 487 -11.83 11.49 25.03
C LEU A 487 -11.75 11.35 23.50
N GLY A 488 -12.82 10.92 22.83
CA GLY A 488 -12.88 10.71 21.39
C GLY A 488 -12.79 12.00 20.58
N MET A 489 -13.47 13.06 21.02
CA MET A 489 -13.40 14.39 20.37
C MET A 489 -12.01 15.01 20.56
N SER A 490 -11.42 14.84 21.74
CA SER A 490 -10.04 15.28 22.01
C SER A 490 -9.00 14.52 21.19
N ALA A 491 -9.23 13.23 20.94
CA ALA A 491 -8.38 12.40 20.08
C ALA A 491 -8.53 12.77 18.59
N ALA A 492 -9.73 13.10 18.12
CA ALA A 492 -9.95 13.61 16.77
C ALA A 492 -9.25 14.96 16.56
N LYS A 493 -9.38 15.88 17.52
CA LYS A 493 -8.80 17.25 17.47
C LYS A 493 -7.42 17.38 18.16
N ARG A 494 -6.65 16.29 18.17
CA ARG A 494 -5.33 16.17 18.81
C ARG A 494 -4.36 17.27 18.34
N GLY A 495 -3.77 18.00 19.27
CA GLY A 495 -2.82 19.10 19.02
C GLY A 495 -3.41 20.40 18.44
N SER A 496 -4.73 20.46 18.19
CA SER A 496 -5.36 21.63 17.53
C SER A 496 -5.53 22.87 18.42
N ARG A 497 -5.55 22.70 19.75
CA ARG A 497 -5.95 23.73 20.73
C ARG A 497 -7.36 24.34 20.50
N ASP A 498 -8.33 23.57 20.00
CA ASP A 498 -9.70 24.08 19.76
C ASP A 498 -10.37 24.65 21.03
N THR A 499 -10.66 25.96 20.99
CA THR A 499 -11.31 26.73 22.07
C THR A 499 -12.70 26.24 22.45
N ASN A 500 -13.40 25.50 21.57
CA ASN A 500 -14.73 24.96 21.86
C ASN A 500 -14.62 23.67 22.69
N ILE A 501 -13.67 22.79 22.36
CA ILE A 501 -13.51 21.51 23.07
C ILE A 501 -12.92 21.74 24.46
N ILE A 502 -11.98 22.67 24.64
CA ILE A 502 -11.46 23.00 25.98
C ILE A 502 -12.54 23.58 26.90
N LYS A 503 -13.53 24.34 26.39
CA LYS A 503 -14.67 24.80 27.20
C LYS A 503 -15.52 23.63 27.70
N VAL A 504 -15.81 22.66 26.83
CA VAL A 504 -16.53 21.44 27.21
C VAL A 504 -15.74 20.63 28.25
N LEU A 505 -14.43 20.42 28.01
CA LEU A 505 -13.55 19.72 28.96
C LEU A 505 -13.42 20.45 30.30
N SER A 506 -13.40 21.79 30.31
CA SER A 506 -13.22 22.58 31.54
C SER A 506 -14.36 22.41 32.55
N ILE A 507 -15.57 22.08 32.07
CA ILE A 507 -16.73 21.78 32.92
C ILE A 507 -16.54 20.45 33.68
N HIS A 508 -15.66 19.57 33.19
CA HIS A 508 -15.36 18.26 33.76
C HIS A 508 -13.95 18.19 34.38
N VAL A 509 -13.31 19.34 34.68
CA VAL A 509 -11.99 19.40 35.32
C VAL A 509 -11.96 20.55 36.33
N ASP A 510 -12.04 20.22 37.62
CA ASP A 510 -12.25 21.18 38.73
C ASP A 510 -11.27 22.36 38.77
N ALA A 511 -9.99 22.17 38.45
CA ALA A 511 -9.02 23.27 38.40
C ALA A 511 -9.10 24.14 37.12
N LEU A 512 -9.89 23.75 36.12
CA LEU A 512 -10.19 24.56 34.92
C LEU A 512 -11.56 25.26 35.00
N LEU A 513 -12.42 24.90 35.96
CA LEU A 513 -13.67 25.62 36.20
C LEU A 513 -13.41 27.07 36.66
N PRO A 514 -14.17 28.05 36.15
CA PRO A 514 -14.16 29.41 36.69
C PRO A 514 -14.43 29.45 38.21
N PRO A 515 -13.83 30.39 38.97
CA PRO A 515 -13.95 30.40 40.43
C PRO A 515 -15.36 30.64 40.99
N ASN A 516 -16.34 30.95 40.13
CA ASN A 516 -17.73 31.24 40.49
C ASN A 516 -18.74 30.21 39.96
N SER A 517 -18.32 29.15 39.25
CA SER A 517 -19.22 28.09 38.77
C SER A 517 -19.44 27.01 39.82
N THR A 518 -20.61 26.36 39.77
CA THR A 518 -20.93 25.19 40.59
C THR A 518 -20.08 23.99 40.17
N GLU A 519 -19.42 23.36 41.14
CA GLU A 519 -18.81 22.04 40.98
C GLU A 519 -19.91 21.00 40.67
N LEU A 520 -19.61 20.03 39.80
CA LEU A 520 -20.54 19.00 39.34
C LEU A 520 -20.07 17.63 39.83
N ASP A 521 -20.96 16.82 40.40
CA ASP A 521 -20.62 15.43 40.74
C ASP A 521 -20.42 14.61 39.46
N VAL A 522 -19.15 14.29 39.18
CA VAL A 522 -18.68 13.61 37.98
C VAL A 522 -17.84 12.41 38.40
N SER A 523 -18.11 11.25 37.82
CA SER A 523 -17.44 10.01 38.22
C SER A 523 -15.96 9.96 37.83
N GLY A 524 -15.16 9.27 38.65
CA GLY A 524 -13.70 9.13 38.49
C GLY A 524 -13.22 8.79 37.07
N PRO A 525 -13.85 7.84 36.35
CA PRO A 525 -13.48 7.53 34.96
C PRO A 525 -13.65 8.69 33.99
N VAL A 526 -14.72 9.49 34.14
CA VAL A 526 -14.98 10.67 33.30
C VAL A 526 -13.97 11.78 33.61
N HIS A 527 -13.63 11.95 34.88
CA HIS A 527 -12.57 12.86 35.34
C HIS A 527 -11.19 12.51 34.76
N ALA A 528 -10.76 11.25 34.86
CA ALA A 528 -9.50 10.78 34.28
C ALA A 528 -9.46 10.95 32.74
N ALA A 529 -10.57 10.65 32.06
CA ALA A 529 -10.71 10.82 30.62
C ALA A 529 -10.64 12.28 30.17
N SER A 530 -11.26 13.20 30.93
CA SER A 530 -11.28 14.63 30.62
C SER A 530 -9.88 15.24 30.70
N ILE A 531 -9.08 14.84 31.69
CA ILE A 531 -7.68 15.27 31.83
C ILE A 531 -6.79 14.77 30.69
N ILE A 532 -6.91 13.49 30.30
CA ILE A 532 -6.21 13.01 29.09
C ILE A 532 -6.72 13.73 27.83
N GLY A 533 -8.01 14.07 27.77
CA GLY A 533 -8.58 14.88 26.70
C GLY A 533 -7.88 16.24 26.56
N VAL A 534 -7.68 16.96 27.67
CA VAL A 534 -6.88 18.20 27.70
C VAL A 534 -5.45 17.92 27.22
N GLY A 535 -4.83 16.82 27.68
CA GLY A 535 -3.49 16.41 27.27
C GLY A 535 -3.34 16.13 25.77
N LEU A 536 -4.34 15.51 25.13
CA LEU A 536 -4.38 15.23 23.70
C LEU A 536 -4.66 16.51 22.89
N LEU A 537 -5.60 17.34 23.33
CA LEU A 537 -5.95 18.61 22.67
C LEU A 537 -4.77 19.60 22.65
N TYR A 538 -4.01 19.63 23.73
CA TYR A 538 -2.80 20.45 23.91
C TYR A 538 -1.49 19.65 23.69
N GLN A 539 -1.54 18.52 22.99
CA GLN A 539 -0.35 17.70 22.73
C GLN A 539 0.74 18.50 22.00
N SER A 540 2.00 18.34 22.43
CA SER A 540 3.18 19.06 21.92
C SER A 540 3.04 20.60 21.97
N SER A 541 2.06 21.14 22.71
CA SER A 541 1.77 22.59 22.72
C SER A 541 2.74 23.39 23.56
N GLY A 542 3.21 22.87 24.69
CA GLY A 542 4.04 23.57 25.68
C GLY A 542 3.35 24.77 26.35
N ASP A 543 2.02 24.78 26.47
CA ASP A 543 1.33 25.87 27.15
C ASP A 543 1.63 25.84 28.67
N SER A 544 2.15 26.96 29.18
CA SER A 544 2.50 27.12 30.60
C SER A 544 1.28 27.15 31.52
N HIS A 545 0.11 27.59 31.06
CA HIS A 545 -1.08 27.64 31.92
C HIS A 545 -1.62 26.24 32.18
N ILE A 546 -1.96 25.49 31.13
CA ILE A 546 -2.40 24.10 31.23
C ILE A 546 -1.35 23.23 31.93
N SER A 547 -0.06 23.44 31.65
CA SER A 547 1.03 22.72 32.35
C SER A 547 1.05 22.96 33.86
N ARG A 548 0.78 24.20 34.32
CA ARG A 548 0.70 24.49 35.76
C ARG A 548 -0.50 23.80 36.41
N VAL A 549 -1.67 23.86 35.77
CA VAL A 549 -2.89 23.21 36.25
C VAL A 549 -2.68 21.69 36.40
N LEU A 550 -2.13 21.03 35.38
CA LEU A 550 -1.87 19.59 35.42
C LEU A 550 -0.85 19.19 36.50
N LEU A 551 0.14 20.03 36.80
CA LEU A 551 1.07 19.79 37.93
C LEU A 551 0.41 19.90 39.30
N GLU A 552 -0.58 20.78 39.45
CA GLU A 552 -1.37 20.88 40.68
C GLU A 552 -2.28 19.64 40.84
N GLU A 553 -2.85 19.13 39.73
CA GLU A 553 -3.70 17.94 39.72
C GLU A 553 -2.98 16.61 39.98
N ILE A 554 -1.73 16.43 39.52
CA ILE A 554 -0.91 15.24 39.88
C ILE A 554 -0.88 15.07 41.40
N GLY A 555 -0.76 16.18 42.13
CA GLY A 555 -0.70 16.20 43.59
C GLY A 555 -2.05 16.34 44.31
N ARG A 556 -3.21 16.19 43.64
CA ARG A 556 -4.53 16.48 44.23
C ARG A 556 -4.74 15.79 45.58
N LEU A 557 -5.26 16.56 46.54
CA LEU A 557 -5.73 16.06 47.84
C LEU A 557 -7.15 15.50 47.70
N PRO A 558 -7.57 14.53 48.54
CA PRO A 558 -8.95 14.08 48.56
C PRO A 558 -9.88 15.26 48.82
N GLY A 559 -10.90 15.42 47.96
CA GLY A 559 -11.95 16.42 48.15
C GLY A 559 -12.94 16.02 49.25
N PRO A 560 -13.86 16.93 49.65
CA PRO A 560 -14.92 16.65 50.61
C PRO A 560 -16.07 15.79 50.03
N GLU A 561 -15.99 15.41 48.75
CA GLU A 561 -17.02 14.64 48.05
C GLU A 561 -16.81 13.14 48.27
N ALA A 562 -17.91 12.40 48.49
CA ALA A 562 -17.88 10.95 48.73
C ALA A 562 -17.17 10.14 47.62
N ASN A 563 -17.19 10.65 46.39
CA ASN A 563 -16.57 10.02 45.21
C ASN A 563 -15.07 10.33 45.07
N SER A 564 -14.52 11.32 45.79
CA SER A 564 -13.13 11.81 45.61
C SER A 564 -12.05 10.82 46.07
N HIS A 565 -12.43 9.75 46.76
CA HIS A 565 -11.53 8.69 47.22
C HIS A 565 -11.35 7.53 46.21
N VAL A 566 -12.20 7.44 45.19
CA VAL A 566 -12.22 6.31 44.25
C VAL A 566 -11.26 6.57 43.08
N ASP A 567 -10.48 5.55 42.71
CA ASP A 567 -9.57 5.52 41.55
C ASP A 567 -8.57 6.70 41.46
N ARG A 568 -8.17 7.27 42.61
CA ARG A 568 -7.25 8.41 42.71
C ARG A 568 -5.89 8.16 42.03
N GLU A 569 -5.39 6.92 42.09
CA GLU A 569 -4.15 6.52 41.39
C GLU A 569 -4.27 6.66 39.86
N SER A 570 -5.42 6.30 39.28
CA SER A 570 -5.71 6.47 37.85
C SER A 570 -5.75 7.94 37.44
N TYR A 571 -6.27 8.82 38.32
CA TYR A 571 -6.38 10.25 38.09
C TYR A 571 -5.00 10.93 38.13
N SER A 572 -4.17 10.64 39.15
CA SER A 572 -2.81 11.19 39.24
C SER A 572 -1.92 10.71 38.09
N LEU A 573 -2.04 9.42 37.70
CA LEU A 573 -1.41 8.89 36.49
C LEU A 573 -1.89 9.66 35.24
N SER A 574 -3.20 9.89 35.10
CA SER A 574 -3.78 10.58 33.95
C SER A 574 -3.30 12.04 33.86
N ALA A 575 -3.20 12.75 34.98
CA ALA A 575 -2.62 14.09 35.04
C ALA A 575 -1.13 14.11 34.67
N GLY A 576 -0.35 13.11 35.11
CA GLY A 576 1.06 12.96 34.75
C GLY A 576 1.28 12.66 33.27
N LEU A 577 0.47 11.77 32.69
CA LEU A 577 0.47 11.48 31.26
C LEU A 577 0.04 12.69 30.43
N ALA A 578 -1.05 13.37 30.81
CA ALA A 578 -1.51 14.59 30.15
C ALA A 578 -0.43 15.69 30.19
N PHE A 579 0.22 15.91 31.34
CA PHE A 579 1.34 16.84 31.46
C PHE A 579 2.49 16.48 30.51
N GLY A 580 2.84 15.19 30.44
CA GLY A 580 3.87 14.67 29.56
C GLY A 580 3.55 14.85 28.06
N LEU A 581 2.27 14.68 27.68
CA LEU A 581 1.79 14.92 26.30
C LEU A 581 1.82 16.41 25.94
N VAL A 582 1.45 17.31 26.86
CA VAL A 582 1.48 18.76 26.64
C VAL A 582 2.91 19.26 26.41
N ASN A 583 3.87 18.74 27.19
CA ASN A 583 5.28 19.16 27.20
C ASN A 583 6.23 18.22 26.45
N LEU A 584 5.68 17.37 25.59
CA LEU A 584 6.40 16.33 24.85
C LEU A 584 7.63 16.90 24.11
N CYS A 585 8.81 16.34 24.41
CA CYS A 585 10.11 16.77 23.88
C CYS A 585 10.52 18.24 24.17
N LYS A 586 9.91 18.94 25.14
CA LYS A 586 10.21 20.37 25.47
C LYS A 586 11.06 20.57 26.73
N GLY A 587 11.62 19.50 27.29
CA GLY A 587 12.50 19.56 28.45
C GLY A 587 13.70 20.50 28.24
N GLY A 588 14.03 21.31 29.24
CA GLY A 588 15.14 22.27 29.21
C GLY A 588 14.80 23.69 28.72
N SER A 589 13.57 23.95 28.25
CA SER A 589 13.13 25.31 27.93
C SER A 589 13.03 26.18 29.20
N ILE A 590 13.54 27.42 29.13
CA ILE A 590 13.52 28.44 30.20
C ILE A 590 12.09 28.69 30.74
N THR A 591 11.07 28.44 29.92
CA THR A 591 9.66 28.64 30.25
C THR A 591 9.07 27.63 31.25
N ILE A 592 9.74 26.51 31.55
CA ILE A 592 9.13 25.40 32.32
C ILE A 592 10.04 24.92 33.47
N SER A 593 9.99 25.62 34.60
CA SER A 593 10.71 25.25 35.85
C SER A 593 10.02 24.13 36.65
N SER A 594 9.49 23.11 35.96
CA SER A 594 8.58 22.09 36.54
C SER A 594 9.25 20.76 36.89
N SER A 595 10.49 20.54 36.44
CA SER A 595 11.22 19.27 36.64
C SER A 595 11.38 18.89 38.10
N ASP A 596 11.66 19.89 38.96
CA ASP A 596 11.92 19.64 40.39
C ASP A 596 10.65 19.27 41.16
N GLN A 597 9.50 19.79 40.73
CA GLN A 597 8.20 19.44 41.31
C GLN A 597 7.78 18.02 40.91
N LEU A 598 8.04 17.60 39.67
CA LEU A 598 7.84 16.21 39.25
C LEU A 598 8.81 15.25 39.94
N ARG A 599 10.06 15.66 40.15
CA ARG A 599 11.05 14.90 40.94
C ARG A 599 10.59 14.73 42.39
N LEU A 600 9.99 15.76 42.99
CA LEU A 600 9.39 15.70 44.32
C LEU A 600 8.19 14.75 44.36
N TYR A 601 7.34 14.71 43.33
CA TYR A 601 6.27 13.71 43.19
C TYR A 601 6.81 12.27 43.01
N MET A 602 7.95 12.10 42.34
CA MET A 602 8.59 10.79 42.14
C MET A 602 9.25 10.22 43.41
N LEU A 603 9.97 11.06 44.16
CA LEU A 603 10.75 10.63 45.34
C LEU A 603 9.97 10.76 46.66
N GLY A 604 8.92 11.58 46.69
CA GLY A 604 8.26 12.00 47.92
C GLY A 604 9.02 13.12 48.64
N GLY A 605 8.35 13.72 49.61
CA GLY A 605 8.90 14.82 50.41
C GLY A 605 7.80 15.73 50.96
N LYS A 606 8.21 16.83 51.60
CA LYS A 606 7.28 17.82 52.15
C LYS A 606 6.58 18.58 51.03
N ARG A 607 5.26 18.71 51.15
CA ARG A 607 4.42 19.48 50.24
C ARG A 607 4.70 20.99 50.39
N LYS A 608 4.57 21.76 49.31
CA LYS A 608 4.51 23.24 49.41
C LYS A 608 3.26 23.62 50.23
N PRO A 609 3.31 24.65 51.10
CA PRO A 609 2.17 25.04 51.92
C PRO A 609 0.98 25.44 51.04
N LEU A 610 -0.21 24.90 51.35
CA LEU A 610 -1.44 25.17 50.61
C LEU A 610 -1.87 26.64 50.71
N THR A 611 -2.38 27.18 49.61
CA THR A 611 -2.98 28.52 49.53
C THR A 611 -4.27 28.58 50.36
N ALA A 612 -4.66 29.75 50.88
CA ALA A 612 -5.87 29.90 51.70
C ALA A 612 -7.13 29.32 51.03
N ALA A 613 -7.36 29.63 49.76
CA ALA A 613 -8.48 29.08 48.96
C ALA A 613 -8.43 27.56 48.77
N GLN A 614 -7.23 26.95 48.77
CA GLN A 614 -7.09 25.49 48.72
C GLN A 614 -7.42 24.87 50.10
N LYS A 615 -7.02 25.53 51.20
CA LYS A 615 -7.39 25.08 52.55
C LYS A 615 -8.91 25.09 52.74
N GLU A 616 -9.61 26.12 52.30
CA GLU A 616 -11.08 26.19 52.42
C GLU A 616 -11.82 25.11 51.63
N ARG A 617 -11.27 24.65 50.49
CA ARG A 617 -11.85 23.56 49.68
C ARG A 617 -11.68 22.16 50.29
N TYR A 618 -10.50 21.85 50.84
CA TYR A 618 -10.19 20.48 51.29
C TYR A 618 -10.50 20.21 52.77
N PHE A 619 -10.69 21.23 53.61
CA PHE A 619 -10.71 21.08 55.08
C PHE A 619 -12.10 20.82 55.69
N LYS A 620 -12.89 19.91 55.09
CA LYS A 620 -14.29 19.64 55.49
C LYS A 620 -14.67 18.16 55.70
N GLN A 621 -13.73 17.28 56.08
CA GLN A 621 -14.00 16.08 56.88
C GLN A 621 -12.69 15.41 57.36
N ASP A 622 -12.80 14.35 58.18
CA ASP A 622 -11.71 13.61 58.83
C ASP A 622 -10.78 12.86 57.86
N CYS A 623 -10.04 13.58 57.02
CA CYS A 623 -9.00 12.99 56.18
C CYS A 623 -7.84 12.43 57.03
N HIS A 624 -7.19 11.38 56.55
CA HIS A 624 -6.13 10.69 57.30
C HIS A 624 -4.97 11.63 57.62
N ARG A 625 -4.79 11.95 58.92
CA ARG A 625 -3.69 12.76 59.47
C ARG A 625 -2.33 12.29 58.92
N GLY A 626 -1.76 13.02 57.97
CA GLY A 626 -0.44 12.75 57.40
C GLY A 626 -0.24 13.23 55.96
N GLU A 627 -1.25 13.11 55.08
CA GLU A 627 -1.12 13.50 53.66
C GLU A 627 -1.07 15.03 53.42
N GLU A 628 -1.39 15.83 54.43
CA GLU A 628 -1.29 17.30 54.37
C GLU A 628 0.17 17.78 54.26
N GLU A 629 1.07 17.15 55.02
CA GLU A 629 2.49 17.54 55.11
C GLU A 629 3.37 16.84 54.08
N TYR A 630 3.11 15.57 53.78
CA TYR A 630 3.95 14.73 52.94
C TYR A 630 3.21 14.21 51.71
N ILE A 631 3.90 14.20 50.58
CA ILE A 631 3.39 13.68 49.31
C ILE A 631 3.34 12.15 49.36
N ASN A 632 2.14 11.59 49.10
CA ASN A 632 1.96 10.14 48.95
C ASN A 632 2.58 9.67 47.63
N THR A 633 3.71 8.96 47.72
CA THR A 633 4.47 8.44 46.58
C THR A 633 3.74 7.32 45.83
N HIS A 634 2.90 6.52 46.50
CA HIS A 634 2.17 5.43 45.84
C HIS A 634 1.18 5.93 44.77
N ASN A 635 0.64 7.13 44.97
CA ASN A 635 -0.25 7.80 44.03
C ASN A 635 0.55 8.61 42.98
N THR A 636 1.47 9.45 43.43
CA THR A 636 2.08 10.51 42.59
C THR A 636 3.34 10.08 41.81
N SER A 637 4.02 9.02 42.25
CA SER A 637 5.23 8.50 41.60
C SER A 637 5.04 8.10 40.12
N PRO A 638 4.03 7.30 39.71
CA PRO A 638 3.90 6.86 38.33
C PRO A 638 3.63 8.05 37.37
N GLY A 639 2.77 9.00 37.78
CA GLY A 639 2.49 10.22 37.03
C GLY A 639 3.71 11.13 36.90
N GLY A 640 4.45 11.36 38.00
CA GLY A 640 5.69 12.16 37.99
C GLY A 640 6.80 11.54 37.14
N THR A 641 6.96 10.21 37.22
CA THR A 641 7.97 9.45 36.47
C THR A 641 7.73 9.54 34.95
N LEU A 642 6.51 9.20 34.50
CA LEU A 642 6.17 9.23 33.08
C LEU A 642 6.08 10.66 32.52
N GLY A 643 5.60 11.63 33.33
CA GLY A 643 5.58 13.05 32.96
C GLY A 643 6.99 13.58 32.65
N LEU A 644 7.98 13.23 33.48
CA LEU A 644 9.39 13.54 33.21
C LEU A 644 9.92 12.81 31.97
N GLY A 645 9.63 11.51 31.82
CA GLY A 645 10.08 10.71 30.69
C GLY A 645 9.58 11.22 29.32
N LEU A 646 8.33 11.68 29.25
CA LEU A 646 7.75 12.28 28.04
C LEU A 646 8.22 13.72 27.81
N MET A 647 8.34 14.54 28.86
CA MET A 647 8.86 15.91 28.77
C MET A 647 10.29 15.95 28.22
N TYR A 648 11.14 15.03 28.68
CA TYR A 648 12.55 14.91 28.27
C TYR A 648 12.78 13.84 27.19
N HIS A 649 11.75 13.38 26.50
CA HIS A 649 11.88 12.38 25.43
C HIS A 649 12.88 12.86 24.35
N ARG A 650 13.87 12.01 24.01
CA ARG A 650 14.95 12.30 23.04
C ARG A 650 15.86 13.48 23.38
N SER A 651 15.84 13.99 24.61
CA SER A 651 16.68 15.12 25.01
C SER A 651 18.12 14.76 25.38
N GLU A 652 18.41 13.46 25.62
CA GLU A 652 19.72 12.95 26.05
C GLU A 652 20.29 13.61 27.33
N ASN A 653 19.44 14.26 28.12
CA ASN A 653 19.86 14.97 29.32
C ASN A 653 20.24 13.99 30.46
N GLU A 654 21.53 13.70 30.58
CA GLU A 654 22.08 12.81 31.60
C GLU A 654 21.74 13.22 33.04
N SER A 655 21.57 14.53 33.31
CA SER A 655 21.23 15.02 34.66
C SER A 655 19.85 14.53 35.10
N VAL A 656 18.86 14.62 34.23
CA VAL A 656 17.49 14.12 34.52
C VAL A 656 17.44 12.59 34.43
N ALA A 657 18.15 11.99 33.47
CA ALA A 657 18.26 10.54 33.36
C ALA A 657 18.89 9.90 34.62
N SER A 658 19.83 10.59 35.29
CA SER A 658 20.43 10.12 36.55
C SER A 658 19.39 9.91 37.66
N TRP A 659 18.32 10.71 37.69
CA TRP A 659 17.25 10.59 38.69
C TRP A 659 16.36 9.35 38.46
N MET A 660 16.35 8.82 37.24
CA MET A 660 15.56 7.66 36.84
C MET A 660 16.32 6.33 37.02
N ARG A 661 17.60 6.35 37.42
CA ARG A 661 18.37 5.12 37.64
C ARG A 661 17.77 4.28 38.78
N VAL A 662 17.94 2.97 38.68
CA VAL A 662 17.62 2.03 39.76
C VAL A 662 18.52 2.34 40.97
N PRO A 663 18.00 2.29 42.21
CA PRO A 663 18.85 2.47 43.38
C PRO A 663 19.89 1.34 43.54
N ASP A 664 21.15 1.72 43.79
CA ASP A 664 22.27 0.78 43.93
C ASP A 664 22.33 0.06 45.29
N THR A 665 21.63 0.58 46.31
CA THR A 665 21.66 0.08 47.69
C THR A 665 20.31 -0.50 48.12
N GLN A 666 20.31 -1.60 48.89
CA GLN A 666 19.08 -2.26 49.36
C GLN A 666 18.12 -1.31 50.08
N THR A 667 18.59 -0.45 50.99
CA THR A 667 17.73 0.50 51.73
C THR A 667 16.99 1.47 50.80
N LEU A 668 17.65 1.98 49.76
CA LEU A 668 16.99 2.82 48.75
C LEU A 668 16.06 2.02 47.81
N LEU A 669 16.26 0.71 47.68
CA LEU A 669 15.35 -0.18 46.96
C LEU A 669 14.08 -0.45 47.78
N GLU A 670 14.20 -0.63 49.11
CA GLU A 670 13.07 -0.78 50.04
C GLU A 670 12.12 0.43 50.04
N TYR A 671 12.63 1.65 49.80
CA TYR A 671 11.82 2.86 49.61
C TYR A 671 11.01 2.90 48.30
N VAL A 672 11.26 2.00 47.35
CA VAL A 672 10.66 2.05 46.00
C VAL A 672 9.90 0.77 45.70
N ARG A 673 8.57 0.87 45.57
CA ARG A 673 7.72 -0.25 45.14
C ARG A 673 8.25 -0.85 43.81
N PRO A 674 8.54 -2.17 43.72
CA PRO A 674 9.19 -2.78 42.57
C PRO A 674 8.51 -2.51 41.22
N ASP A 675 7.17 -2.47 41.19
CA ASP A 675 6.38 -2.17 39.98
C ASP A 675 6.75 -0.82 39.34
N PHE A 676 7.15 0.18 40.15
CA PHE A 676 7.57 1.49 39.65
C PHE A 676 8.95 1.45 38.96
N LEU A 677 9.74 0.41 39.17
CA LEU A 677 11.03 0.23 38.48
C LEU A 677 10.83 0.02 36.97
N ILE A 678 9.71 -0.61 36.55
CA ILE A 678 9.34 -0.70 35.12
C ILE A 678 9.22 0.71 34.53
N LEU A 679 8.50 1.60 35.21
CA LEU A 679 8.25 2.97 34.76
C LEU A 679 9.52 3.83 34.75
N ARG A 680 10.41 3.65 35.75
CA ARG A 680 11.70 4.32 35.81
C ARG A 680 12.62 3.89 34.67
N MET A 681 12.73 2.59 34.40
CA MET A 681 13.56 2.08 33.29
C MET A 681 13.00 2.48 31.93
N LEU A 682 11.67 2.47 31.76
CA LEU A 682 11.01 3.00 30.57
C LEU A 682 11.33 4.49 30.38
N SER A 683 11.19 5.32 31.42
CA SER A 683 11.46 6.76 31.36
C SER A 683 12.93 7.08 31.12
N TYR A 684 13.86 6.32 31.72
CA TYR A 684 15.29 6.38 31.43
C TYR A 684 15.55 6.14 29.93
N GLY A 685 14.96 5.09 29.36
CA GLY A 685 15.07 4.79 27.92
C GLY A 685 14.44 5.86 27.02
N LEU A 686 13.29 6.43 27.41
CA LEU A 686 12.65 7.52 26.66
C LEU A 686 13.53 8.78 26.59
N ILE A 687 14.29 9.08 27.65
CA ILE A 687 15.24 10.20 27.70
C ILE A 687 16.50 9.87 26.88
N MET A 688 17.14 8.73 27.16
CA MET A 688 18.39 8.28 26.54
C MET A 688 18.16 7.50 25.23
N TRP A 689 17.27 8.00 24.38
CA TRP A 689 16.66 7.27 23.25
C TRP A 689 17.64 6.68 22.22
N ASN A 690 18.79 7.33 22.00
CA ASN A 690 19.79 6.84 21.03
C ASN A 690 20.77 5.83 21.65
N GLN A 691 20.86 5.73 22.98
CA GLN A 691 21.70 4.73 23.67
C GLN A 691 21.02 3.35 23.80
N ILE A 692 19.76 3.22 23.36
CA ILE A 692 19.03 1.94 23.38
C ILE A 692 19.54 1.03 22.25
N GLU A 693 20.28 0.00 22.64
CA GLU A 693 20.71 -1.08 21.76
C GLU A 693 19.86 -2.35 21.97
N PRO A 694 19.55 -3.11 20.91
CA PRO A 694 18.87 -4.40 21.03
C PRO A 694 19.87 -5.50 21.39
N SER A 695 20.47 -5.40 22.58
CA SER A 695 21.51 -6.30 23.08
C SER A 695 21.28 -6.68 24.55
N GLU A 696 21.75 -7.87 24.94
CA GLU A 696 21.74 -8.30 26.35
C GLU A 696 22.72 -7.46 27.20
N GLU A 697 23.79 -6.94 26.58
CA GLU A 697 24.75 -6.04 27.22
C GLU A 697 24.10 -4.74 27.69
N TYR A 698 23.18 -4.16 26.89
CA TYR A 698 22.40 -3.00 27.30
C TYR A 698 21.58 -3.29 28.56
N ILE A 699 20.87 -4.43 28.61
CA ILE A 699 20.06 -4.83 29.78
C ILE A 699 20.96 -5.03 31.01
N ASN A 700 22.06 -5.77 30.85
CA ASN A 700 23.01 -6.04 31.95
C ASN A 700 23.64 -4.75 32.50
N LYS A 701 23.91 -3.74 31.66
CA LYS A 701 24.45 -2.44 32.06
C LYS A 701 23.50 -1.63 32.97
N GLN A 702 22.18 -1.87 32.90
CA GLN A 702 21.20 -1.21 33.76
C GLN A 702 20.98 -1.90 35.11
N MET A 703 21.53 -3.10 35.31
CA MET A 703 21.31 -3.88 36.54
C MET A 703 22.25 -3.41 37.66
N PRO A 704 21.74 -2.97 38.83
CA PRO A 704 22.60 -2.61 39.95
C PRO A 704 23.28 -3.86 40.53
N LYS A 705 24.49 -3.67 41.09
CA LYS A 705 25.37 -4.77 41.52
C LYS A 705 24.71 -5.72 42.53
N ILE A 706 23.90 -5.20 43.46
CA ILE A 706 23.17 -6.01 44.44
C ILE A 706 22.20 -6.95 43.74
N VAL A 707 21.43 -6.47 42.77
CA VAL A 707 20.42 -7.27 42.05
C VAL A 707 21.09 -8.33 41.18
N ALA A 708 22.16 -7.96 40.45
CA ALA A 708 22.94 -8.90 39.66
C ALA A 708 23.62 -10.01 40.49
N GLN A 709 23.96 -9.72 41.76
CA GLN A 709 24.60 -10.68 42.65
C GLN A 709 23.62 -11.54 43.46
N HIS A 710 22.45 -11.04 43.88
CA HIS A 710 21.60 -11.74 44.85
C HIS A 710 20.26 -12.26 44.31
N ALA A 711 19.81 -11.84 43.11
CA ALA A 711 18.55 -12.32 42.54
C ALA A 711 18.51 -13.85 42.33
N PHE A 712 17.39 -14.48 42.69
CA PHE A 712 17.16 -15.93 42.59
C PHE A 712 18.21 -16.83 43.25
N ARG A 713 19.09 -16.29 44.11
CA ARG A 713 19.91 -17.11 45.00
C ARG A 713 19.05 -17.61 46.16
N ARG A 714 19.33 -18.85 46.59
CA ARG A 714 18.73 -19.43 47.80
C ARG A 714 19.37 -18.78 49.02
N ASN A 715 18.55 -18.46 50.02
CA ASN A 715 19.03 -18.37 51.39
C ASN A 715 19.78 -19.67 51.74
N PRO A 716 21.04 -19.63 52.23
CA PRO A 716 21.58 -20.75 52.98
C PRO A 716 20.75 -20.84 54.27
N SER A 717 19.90 -21.86 54.38
CA SER A 717 19.03 -22.03 55.56
C SER A 717 19.87 -22.27 56.82
N PRO A 718 19.40 -21.83 58.00
CA PRO A 718 20.12 -21.96 59.27
C PRO A 718 20.04 -23.41 59.80
N THR A 719 20.67 -24.34 59.08
CA THR A 719 20.61 -25.80 59.37
C THR A 719 21.99 -26.48 59.38
N GLN A 720 23.07 -25.70 59.48
CA GLN A 720 24.44 -26.19 59.68
C GLN A 720 25.26 -25.39 60.71
N THR A 721 24.64 -24.90 61.78
CA THR A 721 25.35 -24.49 63.02
C THR A 721 24.42 -24.59 64.23
N GLU A 722 24.10 -25.81 64.66
CA GLU A 722 23.80 -26.00 66.09
C GLU A 722 25.12 -25.82 66.86
N GLY A 723 25.24 -24.73 67.64
CA GLY A 723 26.40 -24.53 68.51
C GLY A 723 27.20 -23.22 68.37
N MET A 724 26.59 -22.10 67.96
CA MET A 724 27.20 -20.78 68.22
C MET A 724 26.16 -19.68 68.42
N VAL A 725 26.43 -18.80 69.40
CA VAL A 725 25.54 -17.72 69.84
C VAL A 725 25.32 -16.71 68.70
N PRO A 726 24.08 -16.26 68.43
CA PRO A 726 23.83 -15.25 67.40
C PRO A 726 24.49 -13.92 67.77
N ASN A 727 25.42 -13.47 66.92
CA ASN A 727 26.14 -12.21 67.11
C ASN A 727 25.31 -11.06 66.50
N PRO A 728 24.76 -10.12 67.29
CA PRO A 728 23.69 -9.21 66.85
C PRO A 728 24.15 -8.07 65.91
N ALA A 729 25.40 -8.09 65.45
CA ALA A 729 25.99 -7.06 64.58
C ALA A 729 26.24 -7.53 63.14
N ALA A 730 25.84 -8.76 62.77
CA ALA A 730 26.18 -9.38 61.48
C ALA A 730 24.95 -9.88 60.69
N THR A 731 23.76 -9.34 60.94
CA THR A 731 22.50 -9.73 60.27
C THR A 731 21.93 -8.61 59.41
N ASN A 732 22.69 -8.16 58.41
CA ASN A 732 22.08 -7.60 57.20
C ASN A 732 21.55 -8.78 56.37
N SER A 733 20.41 -9.33 56.79
CA SER A 733 19.69 -10.35 56.02
C SER A 733 19.19 -9.71 54.73
N ILE A 734 19.87 -10.02 53.63
CA ILE A 734 19.51 -9.52 52.30
C ILE A 734 18.09 -10.01 51.97
N ASP A 735 17.21 -9.09 51.60
CA ASP A 735 15.86 -9.46 51.17
C ASP A 735 15.90 -10.06 49.76
N TYR A 736 15.96 -11.38 49.71
CA TYR A 736 15.98 -12.17 48.49
C TYR A 736 14.64 -12.14 47.71
N GLU A 737 13.53 -11.73 48.34
CA GLU A 737 12.25 -11.51 47.65
C GLU A 737 12.27 -10.17 46.93
N LEU A 738 12.52 -9.07 47.65
CA LEU A 738 12.61 -7.72 47.08
C LEU A 738 13.62 -7.67 45.93
N VAL A 739 14.80 -8.28 46.09
CA VAL A 739 15.83 -8.31 45.05
C VAL A 739 15.38 -9.11 43.82
N SER A 740 14.60 -10.19 43.99
CA SER A 740 14.10 -10.99 42.87
C SER A 740 12.90 -10.33 42.16
N GLN A 741 12.03 -9.64 42.90
CA GLN A 741 10.99 -8.77 42.35
C GLN A 741 11.59 -7.61 41.55
N ALA A 742 12.63 -6.96 42.07
CA ALA A 742 13.34 -5.90 41.37
C ALA A 742 13.99 -6.41 40.07
N TYR A 743 14.63 -7.59 40.10
CA TYR A 743 15.22 -8.22 38.91
C TYR A 743 14.20 -8.37 37.76
N CYS A 744 13.02 -8.93 38.05
CA CYS A 744 11.95 -9.11 37.06
C CYS A 744 11.46 -7.77 36.49
N ASN A 745 11.17 -6.79 37.35
CA ASN A 745 10.65 -5.48 36.96
C ASN A 745 11.66 -4.66 36.13
N ILE A 746 12.96 -4.71 36.47
CA ILE A 746 13.99 -3.98 35.71
C ILE A 746 14.13 -4.56 34.29
N ILE A 747 14.12 -5.89 34.14
CA ILE A 747 14.15 -6.54 32.82
C ILE A 747 12.90 -6.19 32.02
N ALA A 748 11.70 -6.26 32.62
CA ALA A 748 10.46 -5.88 31.95
C ALA A 748 10.50 -4.43 31.44
N GLY A 749 10.98 -3.49 32.27
CA GLY A 749 11.15 -2.08 31.88
C GLY A 749 12.20 -1.86 30.78
N CYS A 750 13.32 -2.57 30.82
CA CYS A 750 14.35 -2.50 29.78
C CYS A 750 13.85 -3.05 28.43
N CYS A 751 13.20 -4.21 28.43
CA CYS A 751 12.59 -4.79 27.24
C CYS A 751 11.47 -3.91 26.67
N MET A 752 10.68 -3.25 27.53
CA MET A 752 9.67 -2.28 27.11
C MET A 752 10.30 -1.04 26.44
N ALA A 753 11.41 -0.51 26.97
CA ALA A 753 12.15 0.57 26.34
C ALA A 753 12.72 0.17 24.96
N ILE A 754 13.27 -1.05 24.84
CA ILE A 754 13.71 -1.62 23.54
C ILE A 754 12.53 -1.73 22.58
N ALA A 755 11.36 -2.21 23.04
CA ALA A 755 10.17 -2.34 22.21
C ALA A 755 9.65 -1.00 21.70
N MET A 756 9.57 0.03 22.55
CA MET A 756 9.21 1.39 22.13
C MET A 756 10.19 1.93 21.09
N ARG A 757 11.50 1.69 21.25
CA ARG A 757 12.53 2.14 20.31
C ARG A 757 12.46 1.46 18.94
N PHE A 758 12.00 0.21 18.88
CA PHE A 758 11.97 -0.63 17.67
C PHE A 758 10.53 -0.99 17.22
N ALA A 759 9.52 -0.24 17.67
CA ALA A 759 8.12 -0.47 17.36
C ALA A 759 7.87 -0.53 15.84
N GLY A 760 7.22 -1.60 15.37
CA GLY A 760 6.92 -1.83 13.96
C GLY A 760 8.13 -1.89 13.02
N THR A 761 9.34 -2.10 13.52
CA THR A 761 10.56 -2.19 12.69
C THR A 761 10.93 -3.62 12.28
N ALA A 762 10.28 -4.64 12.86
CA ALA A 762 10.56 -6.06 12.64
C ALA A 762 12.05 -6.45 12.86
N ASN A 763 12.75 -5.75 13.76
CA ASN A 763 14.17 -5.99 14.00
C ASN A 763 14.42 -7.34 14.71
N GLN A 764 15.04 -8.27 13.99
CA GLN A 764 15.32 -9.63 14.45
C GLN A 764 16.12 -9.68 15.78
N LYS A 765 17.12 -8.81 15.97
CA LYS A 765 17.93 -8.80 17.21
C LYS A 765 17.13 -8.38 18.44
N ALA A 766 16.22 -7.41 18.26
CA ALA A 766 15.34 -6.95 19.32
C ALA A 766 14.35 -8.05 19.72
N TYR A 767 13.78 -8.73 18.72
CA TYR A 767 12.92 -9.89 18.92
C TYR A 767 13.63 -11.04 19.66
N GLU A 768 14.82 -11.43 19.23
CA GLU A 768 15.59 -12.52 19.86
C GLU A 768 15.89 -12.22 21.34
N THR A 769 16.32 -10.99 21.64
CA THR A 769 16.60 -10.53 23.00
C THR A 769 15.36 -10.60 23.89
N ILE A 770 14.24 -9.99 23.47
CA ILE A 770 12.99 -9.99 24.25
C ILE A 770 12.44 -11.41 24.38
N HIS A 771 12.43 -12.20 23.30
CA HIS A 771 11.94 -13.58 23.29
C HIS A 771 12.74 -14.51 24.22
N LYS A 772 14.06 -14.29 24.34
CA LYS A 772 14.91 -14.99 25.32
C LYS A 772 14.46 -14.71 26.76
N HIS A 773 14.21 -13.44 27.10
CA HIS A 773 13.71 -13.07 28.42
C HIS A 773 12.26 -13.54 28.67
N THR A 774 11.39 -13.54 27.65
CA THR A 774 10.04 -14.12 27.76
C THR A 774 10.10 -15.63 28.05
N LYS A 775 10.96 -16.38 27.34
CA LYS A 775 11.22 -17.80 27.65
C LYS A 775 11.79 -17.99 29.06
N MET A 776 12.68 -17.11 29.50
CA MET A 776 13.23 -17.14 30.86
C MET A 776 12.13 -16.98 31.92
N LEU A 777 11.23 -15.99 31.81
CA LEU A 777 10.14 -15.82 32.76
C LEU A 777 9.14 -16.99 32.73
N ILE A 778 8.84 -17.56 31.57
CA ILE A 778 8.01 -18.78 31.46
C ILE A 778 8.69 -19.97 32.19
N MET A 779 10.00 -20.15 32.01
CA MET A 779 10.76 -21.20 32.72
C MET A 779 10.83 -20.96 34.24
N LEU A 780 10.84 -19.70 34.69
CA LEU A 780 10.79 -19.36 36.12
C LEU A 780 9.40 -19.61 36.72
N SER A 781 8.33 -19.25 36.02
CA SER A 781 6.94 -19.52 36.43
C SER A 781 6.68 -21.02 36.68
N ASN A 782 7.30 -21.89 35.87
CA ASN A 782 7.22 -23.34 36.02
C ASN A 782 8.09 -23.92 37.18
N LYS A 783 8.88 -23.11 37.89
CA LYS A 783 9.73 -23.53 39.02
C LYS A 783 9.17 -22.99 40.34
N PRO A 784 8.39 -23.77 41.11
CA PRO A 784 7.57 -23.24 42.22
C PRO A 784 8.37 -22.47 43.26
N ALA A 785 9.52 -23.01 43.71
CA ALA A 785 10.35 -22.37 44.73
C ALA A 785 10.93 -20.99 44.30
N LEU A 786 11.23 -20.78 43.01
CA LEU A 786 11.71 -19.50 42.50
C LEU A 786 10.54 -18.54 42.18
N ALA A 787 9.41 -19.10 41.75
CA ALA A 787 8.19 -18.35 41.49
C ALA A 787 7.52 -17.83 42.77
N GLU A 788 7.68 -18.53 43.89
CA GLU A 788 7.30 -18.05 45.22
C GLU A 788 8.27 -16.98 45.73
N GLN A 789 9.59 -17.18 45.60
CA GLN A 789 10.59 -16.19 46.00
C GLN A 789 10.41 -14.81 45.33
N ALA A 790 10.01 -14.75 44.06
CA ALA A 790 9.77 -13.47 43.37
C ALA A 790 8.29 -13.04 43.35
N GLY A 791 7.39 -13.82 43.93
CA GLY A 791 5.94 -13.62 43.84
C GLY A 791 5.36 -13.92 42.45
N ARG A 792 4.44 -14.90 42.37
CA ARG A 792 3.78 -15.31 41.12
C ARG A 792 3.09 -14.16 40.37
N PRO A 793 2.38 -13.21 41.03
CA PRO A 793 1.78 -12.05 40.36
C PRO A 793 2.80 -11.08 39.74
N CYS A 794 3.99 -10.93 40.35
CA CYS A 794 5.05 -10.08 39.80
C CYS A 794 5.61 -10.66 38.50
N ILE A 795 5.86 -11.98 38.48
CA ILE A 795 6.29 -12.69 37.26
C ILE A 795 5.22 -12.58 36.16
N GLU A 796 3.95 -12.76 36.49
CA GLU A 796 2.85 -12.65 35.50
C GLU A 796 2.71 -11.21 34.96
N SER A 797 2.81 -10.19 35.81
CA SER A 797 2.85 -8.78 35.37
C SER A 797 4.01 -8.51 34.42
N CYS A 798 5.22 -8.92 34.78
CA CYS A 798 6.41 -8.79 33.92
C CYS A 798 6.24 -9.55 32.60
N LEU A 799 5.63 -10.74 32.62
CA LEU A 799 5.34 -11.53 31.43
C LEU A 799 4.38 -10.81 30.49
N ASN A 800 3.31 -10.19 31.01
CA ASN A 800 2.36 -9.39 30.22
C ASN A 800 3.04 -8.20 29.52
N VAL A 801 3.99 -7.55 30.20
CA VAL A 801 4.82 -6.48 29.62
C VAL A 801 5.76 -7.01 28.54
N LEU A 802 6.43 -8.15 28.75
CA LEU A 802 7.32 -8.75 27.74
C LEU A 802 6.56 -9.22 26.50
N VAL A 803 5.36 -9.79 26.66
CA VAL A 803 4.53 -10.29 25.55
C VAL A 803 3.99 -9.14 24.69
N THR A 804 3.54 -8.05 25.31
CA THR A 804 3.15 -6.83 24.57
C THR A 804 4.35 -6.14 23.94
N SER A 805 5.50 -6.10 24.62
CA SER A 805 6.78 -5.62 24.05
C SER A 805 7.18 -6.39 22.78
N LEU A 806 7.06 -7.72 22.81
CA LEU A 806 7.38 -8.58 21.67
C LEU A 806 6.45 -8.33 20.47
N ALA A 807 5.16 -8.14 20.74
CA ALA A 807 4.17 -7.78 19.71
C ALA A 807 4.38 -6.35 19.14
N VAL A 808 4.83 -5.39 19.94
CA VAL A 808 5.13 -4.02 19.48
C VAL A 808 6.31 -4.00 18.49
N VAL A 809 7.38 -4.76 18.74
CA VAL A 809 8.52 -4.86 17.80
C VAL A 809 8.09 -5.49 16.46
N MET A 810 7.22 -6.51 16.52
CA MET A 810 6.72 -7.28 15.38
C MET A 810 5.32 -6.85 14.92
N SER A 811 4.92 -5.60 15.17
CA SER A 811 3.55 -5.15 14.93
C SER A 811 3.18 -5.21 13.44
N GLY A 812 2.10 -5.92 13.13
CA GLY A 812 1.59 -6.14 11.78
C GLY A 812 2.30 -7.24 10.98
N THR A 813 3.37 -7.89 11.48
CA THR A 813 4.11 -8.90 10.68
C THR A 813 3.50 -10.30 10.70
N GLY A 814 2.66 -10.62 11.69
CA GLY A 814 2.14 -11.98 11.87
C GLY A 814 3.18 -13.04 12.22
N ASP A 815 4.24 -12.68 12.97
CA ASP A 815 5.27 -13.65 13.39
C ASP A 815 4.69 -14.85 14.16
N LEU A 816 5.09 -16.04 13.72
CA LEU A 816 4.62 -17.31 14.26
C LEU A 816 5.17 -17.59 15.67
N GLY A 817 6.37 -17.09 16.00
CA GLY A 817 6.95 -17.26 17.33
C GLY A 817 6.20 -16.47 18.40
N VAL A 818 5.85 -15.21 18.13
CA VAL A 818 4.96 -14.41 18.99
C VAL A 818 3.60 -15.09 19.13
N MET A 819 2.98 -15.48 18.01
CA MET A 819 1.66 -16.12 18.01
C MET A 819 1.62 -17.40 18.86
N ARG A 820 2.68 -18.24 18.79
CA ARG A 820 2.82 -19.45 19.61
C ARG A 820 2.91 -19.14 21.11
N VAL A 821 3.64 -18.08 21.50
CA VAL A 821 3.68 -17.63 22.90
C VAL A 821 2.31 -17.14 23.36
N CYS A 822 1.63 -16.27 22.60
CA CYS A 822 0.29 -15.80 22.93
C CYS A 822 -0.72 -16.95 23.06
N ARG A 823 -0.68 -17.94 22.16
CA ARG A 823 -1.53 -19.14 22.22
C ARG A 823 -1.26 -19.98 23.48
N TYR A 824 0.00 -20.21 23.84
CA TYR A 824 0.39 -20.93 25.05
C TYR A 824 -0.05 -20.20 26.33
N LEU A 825 0.09 -18.87 26.38
CA LEU A 825 -0.32 -18.11 27.56
C LEU A 825 -1.84 -18.02 27.70
N ARG A 826 -2.58 -17.96 26.59
CA ARG A 826 -4.06 -17.97 26.54
C ARG A 826 -4.69 -19.28 27.04
N SER A 827 -4.00 -20.42 26.97
CA SER A 827 -4.55 -21.72 27.41
C SER A 827 -4.46 -21.96 28.93
N ARG A 828 -3.81 -21.07 29.70
CA ARG A 828 -3.59 -21.22 31.15
C ARG A 828 -4.80 -20.79 32.01
N LEU A 829 -5.90 -21.54 31.91
CA LEU A 829 -7.16 -21.22 32.62
C LEU A 829 -7.13 -21.47 34.14
N THR A 830 -6.28 -22.35 34.63
CA THR A 830 -6.33 -22.87 36.02
C THR A 830 -5.29 -22.28 36.98
N GLN A 831 -4.48 -21.31 36.54
CA GLN A 831 -3.46 -20.69 37.37
C GLN A 831 -4.03 -19.54 38.21
N SER A 832 -3.88 -19.60 39.53
CA SER A 832 -4.45 -18.64 40.50
C SER A 832 -3.94 -17.20 40.40
N CYS A 833 -2.94 -16.93 39.56
CA CYS A 833 -2.36 -15.61 39.31
C CYS A 833 -2.74 -15.00 37.95
N VAL A 834 -3.53 -15.70 37.12
CA VAL A 834 -3.94 -15.21 35.79
C VAL A 834 -5.30 -14.53 35.91
N PHE A 835 -5.30 -13.21 35.76
CA PHE A 835 -6.48 -12.34 35.94
C PHE A 835 -7.02 -11.80 34.60
N TYR A 836 -8.15 -11.09 34.64
CA TYR A 836 -8.76 -10.42 33.47
C TYR A 836 -7.72 -9.63 32.65
N GLY A 837 -6.92 -8.82 33.33
CA GLY A 837 -5.89 -7.99 32.73
C GLY A 837 -4.75 -8.77 32.05
N SER A 838 -4.46 -9.98 32.49
CA SER A 838 -3.45 -10.84 31.83
C SER A 838 -3.97 -11.31 30.46
N TYR A 839 -5.24 -11.73 30.39
CA TYR A 839 -5.88 -12.01 29.10
C TYR A 839 -5.98 -10.73 28.25
N MET A 840 -6.28 -9.57 28.82
CA MET A 840 -6.30 -8.29 28.11
C MET A 840 -4.96 -7.99 27.45
N ALA A 841 -3.84 -8.19 28.16
CA ALA A 841 -2.49 -8.01 27.64
C ALA A 841 -2.17 -9.00 26.50
N ILE A 842 -2.48 -10.29 26.69
CA ILE A 842 -2.24 -11.34 25.68
C ILE A 842 -3.08 -11.08 24.41
N HIS A 843 -4.34 -10.66 24.56
CA HIS A 843 -5.24 -10.37 23.45
C HIS A 843 -4.86 -9.09 22.71
N MET A 844 -4.45 -8.04 23.43
CA MET A 844 -3.87 -6.84 22.85
C MET A 844 -2.58 -7.15 22.09
N ALA A 845 -1.69 -8.00 22.62
CA ALA A 845 -0.47 -8.42 21.94
C ALA A 845 -0.76 -9.21 20.66
N LEU A 846 -1.69 -10.18 20.70
CA LEU A 846 -2.16 -10.89 19.51
C LEU A 846 -2.80 -9.93 18.48
N GLY A 847 -3.53 -8.92 18.95
CA GLY A 847 -4.14 -7.89 18.12
C GLY A 847 -3.13 -7.00 17.40
N ILE A 848 -2.11 -6.51 18.14
CA ILE A 848 -1.02 -5.67 17.60
C ILE A 848 -0.14 -6.46 16.61
N LEU A 849 0.04 -7.76 16.82
CA LEU A 849 0.79 -8.64 15.92
C LEU A 849 0.15 -8.72 14.51
N PHE A 850 -1.19 -8.66 14.44
CA PHE A 850 -1.99 -8.72 13.20
C PHE A 850 -2.72 -7.39 12.91
N LEU A 851 -2.16 -6.26 13.33
CA LEU A 851 -2.80 -4.93 13.33
C LEU A 851 -3.43 -4.56 11.96
N GLY A 852 -4.75 -4.38 11.94
CA GLY A 852 -5.54 -4.12 10.73
C GLY A 852 -5.30 -5.17 9.64
N ALA A 853 -5.38 -6.45 9.99
CA ALA A 853 -5.07 -7.59 9.14
C ALA A 853 -3.69 -7.49 8.46
N CYS A 854 -2.65 -7.15 9.23
CA CYS A 854 -1.27 -6.92 8.76
C CYS A 854 -1.08 -5.71 7.82
N ARG A 855 -2.08 -4.83 7.67
CA ARG A 855 -1.99 -3.63 6.82
C ARG A 855 -1.33 -2.44 7.52
N TYR A 856 -1.44 -2.38 8.85
CA TYR A 856 -0.93 -1.30 9.68
C TYR A 856 0.25 -1.77 10.53
N SER A 857 1.10 -0.81 10.89
CA SER A 857 2.22 -1.03 11.81
C SER A 857 2.35 0.17 12.76
N LEU A 858 3.04 0.00 13.88
CA LEU A 858 3.22 1.05 14.88
C LEU A 858 4.38 1.98 14.52
N SER A 859 4.22 3.29 14.74
CA SER A 859 5.26 4.29 14.49
C SER A 859 5.93 4.80 15.75
N THR A 860 7.21 5.17 15.59
CA THR A 860 8.06 5.76 16.62
C THR A 860 8.08 7.28 16.55
N SER A 861 7.03 7.95 16.03
CA SER A 861 6.92 9.41 16.21
C SER A 861 6.81 9.74 17.71
N PRO A 862 7.33 10.88 18.22
CA PRO A 862 7.17 11.26 19.62
C PRO A 862 5.70 11.18 20.09
N GLU A 863 4.78 11.66 19.25
CA GLU A 863 3.35 11.69 19.51
C GLU A 863 2.75 10.27 19.61
N SER A 864 3.22 9.36 18.75
CA SER A 864 2.83 7.95 18.74
C SER A 864 3.43 7.17 19.91
N ILE A 865 4.68 7.46 20.31
CA ILE A 865 5.27 6.91 21.54
C ILE A 865 4.48 7.39 22.77
N GLY A 866 4.08 8.66 22.83
CA GLY A 866 3.21 9.17 23.89
C GLY A 866 1.88 8.40 23.97
N ALA A 867 1.23 8.16 22.82
CA ALA A 867 0.01 7.35 22.76
C ALA A 867 0.22 5.87 23.15
N LEU A 868 1.35 5.27 22.76
CA LEU A 868 1.72 3.90 23.13
C LEU A 868 2.04 3.76 24.63
N VAL A 869 2.67 4.74 25.25
CA VAL A 869 2.89 4.78 26.71
C VAL A 869 1.57 4.81 27.46
N CYS A 870 0.58 5.58 26.98
CA CYS A 870 -0.78 5.54 27.53
C CYS A 870 -1.45 4.17 27.31
N ALA A 871 -1.40 3.62 26.10
CA ALA A 871 -2.10 2.36 25.79
C ALA A 871 -1.47 1.13 26.46
N LEU A 872 -0.14 1.12 26.65
CA LEU A 872 0.64 -0.03 27.11
C LEU A 872 1.20 0.16 28.52
N TYR A 873 0.55 0.97 29.36
CA TYR A 873 0.88 1.10 30.78
C TYR A 873 0.97 -0.29 31.46
N PRO A 874 2.05 -0.63 32.18
CA PRO A 874 2.36 -2.02 32.53
C PRO A 874 1.42 -2.67 33.55
N MET A 875 0.64 -1.89 34.31
CA MET A 875 -0.33 -2.43 35.28
C MET A 875 -1.67 -2.70 34.59
N TYR A 876 -2.05 -3.98 34.47
CA TYR A 876 -3.33 -4.40 33.91
C TYR A 876 -4.39 -4.63 35.01
N PRO A 877 -5.71 -4.52 34.70
CA PRO A 877 -6.77 -4.61 35.71
C PRO A 877 -6.96 -6.03 36.28
N ASN A 878 -7.33 -6.16 37.55
CA ASN A 878 -7.54 -7.47 38.19
C ASN A 878 -8.88 -8.10 37.77
N HIS A 879 -9.93 -7.29 37.71
CA HIS A 879 -11.26 -7.67 37.23
C HIS A 879 -11.76 -6.69 36.15
N SER A 880 -12.82 -7.06 35.44
CA SER A 880 -13.34 -6.30 34.30
C SER A 880 -13.82 -4.89 34.65
N SER A 881 -14.24 -4.62 35.89
CA SER A 881 -14.61 -3.28 36.38
C SER A 881 -13.48 -2.48 37.05
N ASP A 882 -12.29 -3.06 37.23
CA ASP A 882 -11.14 -2.40 37.89
C ASP A 882 -10.57 -1.29 36.99
N ASN A 883 -10.53 -0.06 37.49
CA ASN A 883 -9.87 1.09 36.86
C ASN A 883 -8.85 1.77 37.77
N ARG A 884 -8.58 1.19 38.96
CA ARG A 884 -7.90 1.86 40.06
C ARG A 884 -6.56 2.46 39.69
N TYR A 885 -5.74 1.69 38.99
CA TYR A 885 -4.39 2.12 38.58
C TYR A 885 -4.34 2.75 37.19
N HIS A 886 -5.35 2.51 36.34
CA HIS A 886 -5.35 2.95 34.94
C HIS A 886 -6.74 2.83 34.31
N LEU A 887 -7.18 3.89 33.64
CA LEU A 887 -8.45 3.94 32.94
C LEU A 887 -8.46 3.00 31.72
N GLN A 888 -9.34 2.00 31.70
CA GLN A 888 -9.34 0.98 30.66
C GLN A 888 -9.58 1.51 29.23
N ALA A 889 -10.25 2.65 29.06
CA ALA A 889 -10.45 3.27 27.73
C ALA A 889 -9.13 3.64 27.04
N LEU A 890 -8.11 4.05 27.81
CA LEU A 890 -6.80 4.48 27.28
C LEU A 890 -6.06 3.36 26.55
N ARG A 891 -6.43 2.10 26.81
CA ARG A 891 -5.89 0.91 26.13
C ARG A 891 -6.09 0.91 24.63
N HIS A 892 -7.04 1.67 24.08
CA HIS A 892 -7.26 1.79 22.63
C HIS A 892 -6.44 2.91 21.96
N LEU A 893 -5.66 3.69 22.71
CA LEU A 893 -4.85 4.77 22.15
C LEU A 893 -3.70 4.28 21.23
N TYR A 894 -3.41 2.97 21.15
CA TYR A 894 -2.49 2.42 20.15
C TYR A 894 -2.93 2.75 18.70
N VAL A 895 -4.23 2.98 18.47
CA VAL A 895 -4.78 3.40 17.17
C VAL A 895 -4.17 4.73 16.70
N LEU A 896 -3.83 5.64 17.63
CA LEU A 896 -3.17 6.92 17.34
C LEU A 896 -1.68 6.78 16.98
N ALA A 897 -1.12 5.57 17.13
CA ALA A 897 0.23 5.19 16.75
C ALA A 897 0.26 4.24 15.53
N ALA A 898 -0.90 3.81 15.02
CA ALA A 898 -1.02 2.93 13.88
C ALA A 898 -0.97 3.71 12.55
N GLU A 899 0.00 3.39 11.70
CA GLU A 899 0.12 3.94 10.34
C GLU A 899 0.07 2.82 9.28
N PRO A 900 -0.55 3.06 8.11
CA PRO A 900 -0.58 2.07 7.03
C PRO A 900 0.81 1.95 6.40
N ARG A 901 1.39 0.75 6.41
CA ARG A 901 2.72 0.47 5.82
C ARG A 901 2.74 -0.69 4.83
N LEU A 902 1.64 -1.43 4.68
CA LEU A 902 1.60 -2.54 3.74
C LEU A 902 1.55 -2.02 2.31
N LEU A 903 2.57 -2.36 1.52
CA LEU A 903 2.63 -2.10 0.09
C LEU A 903 2.22 -3.38 -0.67
N ILE A 904 1.18 -3.28 -1.50
CA ILE A 904 0.59 -4.39 -2.25
C ILE A 904 0.70 -4.11 -3.74
N PRO A 905 1.68 -4.68 -4.47
CA PRO A 905 1.73 -4.51 -5.91
C PRO A 905 0.55 -5.24 -6.57
N ARG A 906 -0.14 -4.53 -7.47
CA ARG A 906 -1.33 -4.99 -8.19
C ARG A 906 -1.04 -4.92 -9.69
N ASP A 907 -1.13 -6.04 -10.39
CA ASP A 907 -1.00 -6.01 -11.85
C ASP A 907 -2.21 -5.31 -12.47
N ILE A 908 -1.96 -4.38 -13.40
CA ILE A 908 -2.98 -3.49 -13.95
C ILE A 908 -3.95 -4.22 -14.89
N LEU A 909 -3.44 -5.20 -15.65
CA LEU A 909 -4.24 -5.94 -16.63
C LEU A 909 -5.20 -6.90 -15.92
N THR A 910 -4.67 -7.72 -15.01
CA THR A 910 -5.49 -8.67 -14.25
C THR A 910 -6.24 -8.04 -13.08
N ASN A 911 -5.84 -6.83 -12.67
CA ASN A 911 -6.34 -6.15 -11.49
C ASN A 911 -6.19 -6.97 -10.18
N LYS A 912 -5.25 -7.93 -10.13
CA LYS A 912 -4.99 -8.81 -8.98
C LYS A 912 -3.69 -8.45 -8.24
N PRO A 913 -3.60 -8.69 -6.93
CA PRO A 913 -2.36 -8.54 -6.19
C PRO A 913 -1.34 -9.62 -6.63
N VAL A 914 -0.06 -9.26 -6.66
CA VAL A 914 1.04 -10.09 -7.19
C VAL A 914 2.27 -10.05 -6.28
N TYR A 915 3.30 -10.84 -6.58
CA TYR A 915 4.61 -10.71 -5.92
C TYR A 915 5.57 -9.91 -6.78
N VAL A 916 6.24 -8.92 -6.18
CA VAL A 916 7.24 -8.06 -6.87
C VAL A 916 8.42 -7.81 -5.95
N ASN A 917 9.64 -7.89 -6.49
CA ASN A 917 10.84 -7.48 -5.77
C ASN A 917 10.96 -5.95 -5.74
N ILE A 918 11.18 -5.38 -4.56
CA ILE A 918 11.37 -3.95 -4.34
C ILE A 918 12.69 -3.70 -3.64
N THR A 919 13.31 -2.56 -3.91
CA THR A 919 14.45 -2.07 -3.15
C THR A 919 14.09 -0.72 -2.52
N ILE A 920 14.34 -0.60 -1.22
CA ILE A 920 14.04 0.60 -0.44
C ILE A 920 15.37 1.19 0.01
N THR A 921 15.61 2.45 -0.36
CA THR A 921 16.72 3.23 0.18
C THR A 921 16.26 3.93 1.46
N ARG A 922 17.00 3.70 2.54
CA ARG A 922 16.71 4.22 3.87
C ARG A 922 17.92 4.97 4.42
N GLN A 923 17.70 6.15 4.98
CA GLN A 923 18.72 6.86 5.73
C GLN A 923 18.83 6.28 7.14
N LYS A 924 20.02 5.81 7.54
CA LYS A 924 20.33 5.47 8.94
C LYS A 924 20.50 6.73 9.77
N LYS A 925 20.31 6.61 11.09
CA LYS A 925 20.61 7.68 12.06
C LYS A 925 22.07 8.19 11.99
N ASN A 926 22.99 7.36 11.48
CA ASN A 926 24.41 7.70 11.31
C ASN A 926 24.69 8.50 10.02
N GLY A 927 23.66 8.83 9.22
CA GLY A 927 23.78 9.47 7.91
C GLY A 927 24.08 8.51 6.75
N GLU A 928 24.49 7.27 7.04
CA GLU A 928 24.71 6.23 6.03
C GLU A 928 23.41 5.81 5.33
N MET A 929 23.50 5.54 4.03
CA MET A 929 22.40 5.03 3.22
C MET A 929 22.39 3.50 3.18
N GLU A 930 21.27 2.88 3.56
CA GLU A 930 21.08 1.43 3.53
C GLU A 930 20.07 1.05 2.44
N GLN A 931 20.41 0.04 1.64
CA GLN A 931 19.52 -0.54 0.63
C GLN A 931 18.92 -1.84 1.15
N LEU A 932 17.60 -1.85 1.37
CA LEU A 932 16.85 -3.02 1.80
C LEU A 932 16.15 -3.64 0.58
N LYS A 933 16.54 -4.87 0.22
CA LYS A 933 15.85 -5.65 -0.82
C LYS A 933 14.74 -6.47 -0.16
N LEU A 934 13.48 -6.21 -0.53
CA LEU A 934 12.30 -6.86 0.02
C LEU A 934 11.46 -7.45 -1.11
N ARG A 935 10.59 -8.41 -0.78
CA ARG A 935 9.59 -8.97 -1.70
C ARG A 935 8.21 -8.51 -1.23
N ALA A 936 7.56 -7.68 -2.03
CA ALA A 936 6.19 -7.25 -1.78
C ALA A 936 5.20 -8.35 -2.25
N PRO A 937 4.02 -8.51 -1.61
CA PRO A 937 3.44 -7.64 -0.58
C PRO A 937 4.19 -7.68 0.76
N CYS A 938 4.53 -6.51 1.31
CA CYS A 938 5.28 -6.40 2.56
C CYS A 938 5.04 -5.07 3.28
N LEU A 939 5.30 -5.05 4.59
CA LEU A 939 5.36 -3.81 5.37
C LEU A 939 6.64 -3.04 5.01
N VAL A 940 6.50 -1.79 4.58
CA VAL A 940 7.64 -0.88 4.42
C VAL A 940 8.11 -0.34 5.79
N PRO A 941 9.37 0.13 5.93
CA PRO A 941 9.81 0.90 7.10
C PRO A 941 9.05 2.23 7.29
N GLU A 942 9.31 2.92 8.39
CA GLU A 942 8.78 4.28 8.64
C GLU A 942 9.08 5.24 7.48
N VAL A 943 8.02 5.85 6.91
CA VAL A 943 8.09 6.70 5.72
C VAL A 943 9.00 7.92 5.92
N GLY A 944 9.09 8.46 7.14
CA GLY A 944 10.04 9.52 7.46
C GLY A 944 11.50 9.17 7.15
N SER A 945 11.87 7.88 7.31
CA SER A 945 13.24 7.37 7.10
C SER A 945 13.52 6.83 5.69
N ILE A 946 12.49 6.69 4.86
CA ILE A 946 12.62 6.28 3.46
C ILE A 946 13.00 7.52 2.63
N GLU A 947 13.95 7.36 1.70
CA GLU A 947 14.27 8.39 0.71
C GLU A 947 13.64 8.06 -0.65
N ASN A 948 13.78 6.81 -1.10
CA ASN A 948 13.30 6.38 -2.41
C ASN A 948 12.94 4.88 -2.41
N VAL A 949 11.87 4.54 -3.10
CA VAL A 949 11.37 3.16 -3.28
C VAL A 949 11.42 2.81 -4.76
N HIS A 950 12.12 1.73 -5.10
CA HIS A 950 12.25 1.22 -6.46
C HIS A 950 11.58 -0.14 -6.60
N VAL A 951 10.82 -0.34 -7.67
CA VAL A 951 10.46 -1.67 -8.16
C VAL A 951 11.62 -2.19 -9.01
N ASP A 952 12.31 -3.23 -8.53
CA ASP A 952 13.45 -3.84 -9.22
C ASP A 952 13.21 -5.34 -9.38
N ASP A 953 12.42 -5.67 -10.40
CA ASP A 953 12.03 -7.02 -10.78
C ASP A 953 12.16 -7.15 -12.31
N ASP A 954 12.82 -8.19 -12.80
CA ASP A 954 12.96 -8.43 -14.24
C ASP A 954 11.60 -8.59 -14.92
N ARG A 955 10.59 -9.03 -14.17
CA ARG A 955 9.25 -9.36 -14.67
C ARG A 955 8.34 -8.15 -14.83
N TYR A 956 8.60 -7.05 -14.12
CA TYR A 956 7.78 -5.84 -14.10
C TYR A 956 8.56 -4.63 -14.62
N TRP A 957 7.87 -3.56 -15.04
CA TRP A 957 8.54 -2.31 -15.39
C TRP A 957 9.08 -1.61 -14.12
N ARG A 958 10.24 -0.96 -14.23
CA ARG A 958 10.86 -0.23 -13.12
C ARG A 958 10.03 1.02 -12.81
N ILE A 959 9.74 1.23 -11.53
CA ILE A 959 9.03 2.39 -10.99
C ILE A 959 9.91 2.95 -9.87
N GLU A 960 10.06 4.27 -9.83
CA GLU A 960 10.86 4.98 -8.83
C GLU A 960 9.99 6.03 -8.12
N ILE A 961 9.86 5.93 -6.80
CA ILE A 961 9.01 6.82 -5.97
C ILE A 961 9.90 7.64 -5.03
N LYS A 962 10.32 8.81 -5.51
CA LYS A 962 11.09 9.81 -4.74
C LYS A 962 10.22 10.69 -3.83
N ASN A 963 8.96 10.94 -4.22
CA ASN A 963 8.11 11.88 -3.49
C ASN A 963 7.44 11.20 -2.29
N LYS A 964 7.81 11.61 -1.07
CA LYS A 964 7.24 11.10 0.19
C LYS A 964 5.72 11.31 0.28
N ASP A 965 5.19 12.40 -0.27
CA ASP A 965 3.75 12.66 -0.28
C ASP A 965 2.99 11.73 -1.23
N ALA A 966 3.61 11.32 -2.35
CA ALA A 966 3.04 10.32 -3.25
C ALA A 966 2.98 8.95 -2.55
N LEU A 967 4.08 8.53 -1.90
CA LEU A 967 4.12 7.29 -1.12
C LEU A 967 3.08 7.28 0.01
N MET A 968 2.95 8.38 0.76
CA MET A 968 1.91 8.53 1.79
C MET A 968 0.49 8.48 1.21
N LYS A 969 0.25 9.05 0.02
CA LYS A 969 -1.06 8.97 -0.67
C LYS A 969 -1.38 7.53 -1.07
N CYS A 970 -0.46 6.78 -1.67
CA CYS A 970 -0.69 5.37 -2.03
C CYS A 970 -0.97 4.49 -0.80
N LEU A 971 -0.16 4.64 0.26
CA LEU A 971 -0.35 3.88 1.51
C LEU A 971 -1.68 4.20 2.21
N SER A 972 -2.10 5.47 2.26
CA SER A 972 -3.29 5.91 2.99
C SER A 972 -4.59 5.88 2.18
N LYS A 973 -4.60 6.44 0.96
CA LYS A 973 -5.82 6.62 0.14
C LYS A 973 -6.12 5.39 -0.72
N GLU A 974 -5.10 4.77 -1.31
CA GLU A 974 -5.25 3.65 -2.25
C GLU A 974 -5.17 2.28 -1.55
N HIS A 975 -5.40 2.25 -0.24
CA HIS A 975 -5.31 1.05 0.60
C HIS A 975 -3.94 0.34 0.58
N GLY A 976 -2.88 1.00 0.10
CA GLY A 976 -1.55 0.41 -0.06
C GLY A 976 -1.33 -0.27 -1.41
N PHE A 977 -2.27 -0.20 -2.35
CA PHE A 977 -2.07 -0.76 -3.68
C PHE A 977 -1.08 0.07 -4.51
N LEU A 978 -0.12 -0.61 -5.15
CA LEU A 978 0.78 -0.03 -6.14
C LEU A 978 0.52 -0.69 -7.49
N SER A 979 0.00 0.07 -8.45
CA SER A 979 -0.22 -0.41 -9.81
C SER A 979 1.12 -0.72 -10.50
N VAL A 980 1.35 -1.99 -10.85
CA VAL A 980 2.55 -2.46 -11.57
C VAL A 980 2.15 -3.03 -12.93
N LYS A 981 3.03 -2.90 -13.93
CA LYS A 981 2.82 -3.47 -15.25
C LYS A 981 3.83 -4.58 -15.54
N GLN A 982 3.36 -5.76 -15.93
CA GLN A 982 4.23 -6.86 -16.35
C GLN A 982 4.93 -6.55 -17.68
N LYS A 983 6.18 -7.01 -17.85
CA LYS A 983 6.91 -6.96 -19.12
C LYS A 983 6.40 -8.06 -20.06
N ALA A 984 6.21 -7.74 -21.34
CA ALA A 984 5.59 -8.64 -22.32
C ALA A 984 6.37 -9.94 -22.63
N HIS A 985 7.64 -10.01 -22.25
CA HIS A 985 8.51 -11.19 -22.44
C HIS A 985 8.57 -12.10 -21.20
N SER A 986 7.90 -11.74 -20.09
CA SER A 986 8.09 -12.36 -18.79
C SER A 986 7.00 -13.36 -18.42
N SER A 987 6.93 -14.49 -19.13
CA SER A 987 6.16 -15.65 -18.65
C SER A 987 7.02 -16.53 -17.73
N ASN A 988 6.42 -17.10 -16.68
CA ASN A 988 7.09 -18.05 -15.78
C ASN A 988 7.38 -19.42 -16.43
N ASN A 989 7.13 -19.56 -17.74
CA ASN A 989 7.20 -20.85 -18.40
C ASN A 989 8.67 -21.18 -18.71
N GLN A 990 9.27 -22.01 -17.84
CA GLN A 990 10.67 -22.43 -17.93
C GLN A 990 11.02 -23.06 -19.29
N LEU A 991 10.02 -23.64 -19.96
CA LEU A 991 10.13 -24.13 -21.34
C LEU A 991 10.50 -23.01 -22.32
N VAL A 992 9.89 -21.83 -22.18
CA VAL A 992 10.12 -20.67 -23.05
C VAL A 992 11.51 -20.08 -22.84
N GLN A 993 11.95 -19.96 -21.58
CA GLN A 993 13.31 -19.53 -21.26
C GLN A 993 14.36 -20.50 -21.82
N ASN A 994 14.15 -21.81 -21.65
CA ASN A 994 15.04 -22.84 -22.20
C ASN A 994 15.04 -22.83 -23.75
N ILE A 995 13.90 -22.60 -24.38
CA ILE A 995 13.78 -22.44 -25.84
C ILE A 995 14.49 -21.17 -26.31
N GLU A 996 14.41 -20.06 -25.57
CA GLU A 996 15.08 -18.80 -25.92
C GLU A 996 16.59 -18.86 -25.72
N THR A 997 17.08 -19.44 -24.63
CA THR A 997 18.52 -19.70 -24.48
C THR A 997 19.05 -20.64 -25.56
N TYR A 998 18.28 -21.68 -25.93
CA TYR A 998 18.64 -22.58 -27.03
C TYR A 998 18.61 -21.89 -28.40
N ILE A 999 17.70 -20.94 -28.62
CA ILE A 999 17.66 -20.12 -29.85
C ILE A 999 18.85 -19.15 -29.90
N LEU A 1000 19.16 -18.47 -28.79
CA LEU A 1000 20.27 -17.52 -28.68
C LEU A 1000 21.64 -18.20 -28.81
N GLN A 1001 21.79 -19.42 -28.31
CA GLN A 1001 23.04 -20.20 -28.43
C GLN A 1001 23.25 -20.80 -29.82
N ASN A 1002 22.18 -21.13 -30.56
CA ASN A 1002 22.27 -21.92 -31.80
C ASN A 1002 21.88 -21.20 -33.10
N MET A 1003 21.52 -19.91 -33.09
CA MET A 1003 21.15 -19.17 -34.30
C MET A 1003 22.09 -18.01 -34.59
N THR A 1004 22.85 -18.11 -35.68
CA THR A 1004 23.53 -16.96 -36.29
C THR A 1004 22.50 -15.95 -36.81
N LYS A 1005 22.85 -14.66 -36.77
CA LYS A 1005 21.99 -13.52 -37.13
C LYS A 1005 21.22 -13.75 -38.45
N GLY A 1006 19.88 -13.73 -38.38
CA GLY A 1006 19.04 -13.53 -39.57
C GLY A 1006 18.20 -14.70 -40.08
N VAL A 1007 17.45 -15.42 -39.22
CA VAL A 1007 16.29 -16.22 -39.67
C VAL A 1007 15.12 -16.06 -38.68
N MET A 1008 14.01 -15.47 -39.14
CA MET A 1008 12.73 -15.39 -38.42
C MET A 1008 12.11 -16.79 -38.25
N LYS A 1009 11.49 -17.07 -37.09
CA LYS A 1009 10.76 -18.32 -36.83
C LYS A 1009 9.31 -18.06 -36.42
N CYS A 1010 8.39 -18.74 -37.10
CA CYS A 1010 7.02 -18.94 -36.64
C CYS A 1010 7.03 -19.63 -35.25
N ARG A 1011 6.12 -19.25 -34.35
CA ARG A 1011 5.90 -19.89 -33.04
C ARG A 1011 4.45 -20.38 -32.91
N LYS A 1012 4.25 -21.51 -32.22
CA LYS A 1012 2.93 -22.17 -32.03
C LYS A 1012 2.00 -21.34 -31.12
N SER A 1013 0.70 -21.35 -31.43
CA SER A 1013 -0.36 -20.62 -30.71
C SER A 1013 -0.49 -21.00 -29.23
N SER A 1014 -0.35 -22.29 -28.88
CA SER A 1014 -0.63 -22.79 -27.52
C SER A 1014 0.37 -22.36 -26.44
N ALA A 1015 1.63 -22.12 -26.80
CA ALA A 1015 2.61 -21.54 -25.87
C ALA A 1015 2.48 -20.01 -25.81
N LEU A 1016 2.06 -19.37 -26.90
CA LEU A 1016 1.85 -17.91 -26.96
C LEU A 1016 0.63 -17.47 -26.15
N SER A 1017 -0.45 -18.26 -26.11
CA SER A 1017 -1.65 -17.97 -25.29
C SER A 1017 -1.38 -18.00 -23.78
N GLU A 1018 -0.41 -18.77 -23.30
CA GLU A 1018 0.04 -18.70 -21.90
C GLU A 1018 0.97 -17.51 -21.63
N CYS A 1019 1.68 -17.02 -22.66
CA CYS A 1019 2.70 -15.99 -22.50
C CYS A 1019 2.19 -14.55 -22.68
N VAL A 1020 1.11 -14.35 -23.43
CA VAL A 1020 0.65 -13.03 -23.87
C VAL A 1020 -0.86 -12.91 -23.68
N ARG A 1021 -1.29 -12.14 -22.67
CA ARG A 1021 -2.72 -11.88 -22.44
C ARG A 1021 -3.25 -10.76 -23.33
N GLU A 1022 -4.34 -11.10 -24.03
CA GLU A 1022 -5.32 -10.25 -24.71
C GLU A 1022 -4.80 -9.29 -25.79
N ASP A 1023 -4.20 -8.12 -25.47
CA ASP A 1023 -3.96 -7.02 -26.43
C ASP A 1023 -3.09 -7.38 -27.66
N ARG A 1024 -2.30 -8.45 -27.59
CA ARG A 1024 -1.47 -8.94 -28.70
C ARG A 1024 -1.87 -10.31 -29.22
N VAL A 1025 -2.89 -10.96 -28.67
CA VAL A 1025 -3.42 -12.20 -29.22
C VAL A 1025 -3.96 -11.95 -30.63
N VAL A 1026 -4.60 -10.80 -30.87
CA VAL A 1026 -5.09 -10.37 -32.19
C VAL A 1026 -3.93 -10.06 -33.16
N GLN A 1027 -2.84 -9.45 -32.67
CA GLN A 1027 -1.67 -9.16 -33.51
C GLN A 1027 -0.91 -10.44 -33.88
N TYR A 1028 -0.75 -11.37 -32.94
CA TYR A 1028 -0.15 -12.68 -33.21
C TYR A 1028 -1.08 -13.60 -33.99
N SER A 1029 -2.41 -13.52 -33.85
CA SER A 1029 -3.34 -14.25 -34.70
C SER A 1029 -3.32 -13.70 -36.12
N ALA A 1030 -3.30 -12.38 -36.31
CA ALA A 1030 -3.17 -11.75 -37.63
C ALA A 1030 -1.80 -12.02 -38.28
N LEU A 1031 -0.71 -12.03 -37.49
CA LEU A 1031 0.60 -12.48 -37.97
C LEU A 1031 0.58 -13.96 -38.33
N ASN A 1032 -0.08 -14.79 -37.53
CA ASN A 1032 -0.22 -16.23 -37.79
C ASN A 1032 -1.13 -16.51 -39.00
N GLU A 1033 -2.12 -15.65 -39.26
CA GLU A 1033 -3.01 -15.67 -40.43
C GLU A 1033 -2.30 -15.16 -41.69
N LEU A 1034 -1.42 -14.16 -41.59
CA LEU A 1034 -0.50 -13.76 -42.65
C LEU A 1034 0.53 -14.87 -42.93
N LEU A 1035 1.06 -15.51 -41.89
CA LEU A 1035 1.99 -16.64 -42.03
C LEU A 1035 1.31 -17.87 -42.63
N THR A 1036 0.07 -18.21 -42.23
CA THR A 1036 -0.68 -19.31 -42.86
C THR A 1036 -1.13 -18.99 -44.28
N ASN A 1037 -1.50 -17.74 -44.58
CA ASN A 1037 -1.73 -17.33 -45.98
C ASN A 1037 -0.43 -17.36 -46.81
N SER A 1038 0.74 -17.09 -46.21
CA SER A 1038 2.04 -17.25 -46.88
C SER A 1038 2.44 -18.71 -47.17
N HIS A 1039 1.81 -19.70 -46.51
CA HIS A 1039 2.04 -21.13 -46.80
C HIS A 1039 1.66 -21.56 -48.22
N LYS A 1040 0.95 -20.72 -48.98
CA LYS A 1040 0.58 -21.00 -50.38
C LYS A 1040 1.72 -20.85 -51.39
N VAL A 1041 2.89 -20.31 -51.02
CA VAL A 1041 3.92 -19.88 -52.01
C VAL A 1041 5.34 -20.46 -51.83
N ASP A 1042 5.88 -20.66 -50.62
CA ASP A 1042 7.33 -20.92 -50.49
C ASP A 1042 7.76 -22.41 -50.47
N ILE A 1043 8.57 -22.78 -51.48
CA ILE A 1043 9.26 -24.08 -51.64
C ILE A 1043 10.16 -24.42 -50.44
N ARG A 1044 10.74 -23.40 -49.76
CA ARG A 1044 11.66 -23.58 -48.63
C ARG A 1044 11.01 -24.26 -47.43
N PHE A 1045 9.69 -24.10 -47.25
CA PHE A 1045 8.96 -24.73 -46.15
C PHE A 1045 8.87 -26.25 -46.31
N ARG A 1046 8.82 -26.77 -47.56
CA ARG A 1046 8.85 -28.22 -47.83
C ARG A 1046 10.17 -28.85 -47.39
N CYS A 1047 11.29 -28.14 -47.56
CA CYS A 1047 12.60 -28.58 -47.07
C CYS A 1047 12.66 -28.58 -45.53
N LEU A 1048 12.04 -27.59 -44.88
CA LEU A 1048 11.99 -27.52 -43.41
C LEU A 1048 11.15 -28.67 -42.80
N VAL A 1049 10.02 -29.02 -43.42
CA VAL A 1049 9.18 -30.17 -43.00
C VAL A 1049 9.93 -31.50 -43.20
N LEU A 1050 10.65 -31.65 -44.32
CA LEU A 1050 11.51 -32.82 -44.56
C LEU A 1050 12.65 -32.93 -43.52
N GLU A 1051 13.31 -31.83 -43.16
CA GLU A 1051 14.34 -31.84 -42.11
C GLU A 1051 13.75 -32.04 -40.70
N GLN A 1052 12.54 -31.56 -40.40
CA GLN A 1052 11.88 -31.87 -39.12
C GLN A 1052 11.47 -33.35 -39.02
N LEU A 1053 10.98 -33.96 -40.11
CA LEU A 1053 10.75 -35.40 -40.21
C LEU A 1053 12.06 -36.18 -40.06
N ARG A 1054 13.14 -35.73 -40.71
CA ARG A 1054 14.49 -36.32 -40.59
C ARG A 1054 15.01 -36.24 -39.14
N LEU A 1055 14.83 -35.09 -38.49
CA LEU A 1055 15.17 -34.88 -37.07
C LEU A 1055 14.39 -35.83 -36.15
N ALA A 1056 13.08 -35.98 -36.36
CA ALA A 1056 12.26 -36.94 -35.61
C ALA A 1056 12.74 -38.39 -35.83
N ILE A 1057 13.16 -38.75 -37.05
CA ILE A 1057 13.74 -40.06 -37.38
C ILE A 1057 15.15 -40.25 -36.76
N THR A 1058 15.92 -39.18 -36.53
CA THR A 1058 17.21 -39.26 -35.80
C THR A 1058 17.06 -39.27 -34.28
N LEU A 1059 16.02 -38.63 -33.73
CA LEU A 1059 15.67 -38.65 -32.29
C LEU A 1059 15.10 -40.00 -31.81
N ARG A 1060 14.99 -40.97 -32.73
CA ARG A 1060 14.48 -42.35 -32.59
C ARG A 1060 15.14 -43.20 -31.49
N ARG A 1061 16.17 -42.72 -30.78
CA ARG A 1061 16.87 -43.49 -29.73
C ARG A 1061 16.39 -43.28 -28.29
N ASN A 1062 16.02 -42.07 -27.85
CA ASN A 1062 15.93 -41.77 -26.39
C ASN A 1062 14.61 -41.13 -25.87
N GLY A 1063 13.57 -40.93 -26.68
CA GLY A 1063 12.35 -40.20 -26.28
C GLY A 1063 11.14 -41.08 -25.92
N ASN A 1064 10.28 -40.60 -25.01
CA ASN A 1064 9.02 -41.26 -24.61
C ASN A 1064 7.91 -41.07 -25.67
N LEU A 1065 6.94 -41.99 -25.78
CA LEU A 1065 5.96 -41.99 -26.90
C LEU A 1065 5.00 -40.79 -26.86
N ALA A 1066 4.58 -40.36 -25.67
CA ALA A 1066 3.69 -39.21 -25.49
C ALA A 1066 4.27 -37.89 -26.01
N ASP A 1067 5.57 -37.65 -25.80
CA ASP A 1067 6.25 -36.45 -26.29
C ASP A 1067 6.36 -36.44 -27.82
N LYS A 1068 6.52 -37.62 -28.44
CA LYS A 1068 6.53 -37.79 -29.91
C LYS A 1068 5.15 -37.46 -30.50
N ILE A 1069 4.08 -37.96 -29.90
CA ILE A 1069 2.70 -37.69 -30.31
C ILE A 1069 2.38 -36.20 -30.13
N ASN A 1070 2.79 -35.57 -29.02
CA ASN A 1070 2.58 -34.14 -28.78
C ASN A 1070 3.41 -33.24 -29.72
N LEU A 1071 4.54 -33.72 -30.24
CA LEU A 1071 5.31 -33.01 -31.27
C LEU A 1071 4.53 -32.91 -32.59
N LEU A 1072 3.86 -34.01 -32.98
CA LEU A 1072 3.18 -34.21 -34.27
C LEU A 1072 1.70 -33.79 -34.27
N LYS A 1073 1.01 -33.85 -33.13
CA LYS A 1073 -0.42 -33.47 -32.94
C LYS A 1073 -0.85 -32.17 -33.68
N PRO A 1074 -0.05 -31.09 -33.68
CA PRO A 1074 -0.42 -29.84 -34.35
C PRO A 1074 -0.49 -29.90 -35.88
N LEU A 1075 0.03 -30.95 -36.52
CA LEU A 1075 -0.12 -31.19 -37.96
C LEU A 1075 -1.45 -31.90 -38.32
N VAL A 1076 -2.11 -32.50 -37.32
CA VAL A 1076 -3.22 -33.45 -37.51
C VAL A 1076 -4.59 -32.75 -37.45
N GLY A 1077 -4.70 -31.73 -36.59
CA GLY A 1077 -5.99 -31.15 -36.18
C GLY A 1077 -6.82 -30.50 -37.28
N GLU A 1078 -6.20 -29.95 -38.33
CA GLU A 1078 -6.93 -29.33 -39.45
C GLU A 1078 -7.50 -30.36 -40.45
N TYR A 1079 -7.04 -31.62 -40.39
CA TYR A 1079 -7.39 -32.66 -41.37
C TYR A 1079 -8.32 -33.77 -40.81
N GLU A 1080 -8.55 -33.87 -39.50
CA GLU A 1080 -9.49 -34.86 -38.94
C GLU A 1080 -10.93 -34.65 -39.44
N ASP A 1081 -11.36 -33.40 -39.64
CA ASP A 1081 -12.72 -33.08 -40.10
C ASP A 1081 -12.90 -33.22 -41.62
N GLU A 1082 -11.83 -33.20 -42.42
CA GLU A 1082 -11.87 -33.63 -43.83
C GLU A 1082 -11.89 -35.17 -43.94
N ILE A 1083 -11.10 -35.87 -43.11
CA ILE A 1083 -11.05 -37.33 -43.08
C ILE A 1083 -12.41 -37.93 -42.66
N ARG A 1084 -13.12 -37.30 -41.71
CA ARG A 1084 -14.49 -37.70 -41.32
C ARG A 1084 -15.55 -37.52 -42.42
N LYS A 1085 -15.30 -36.69 -43.44
CA LYS A 1085 -16.28 -36.40 -44.50
C LYS A 1085 -16.20 -37.37 -45.69
N ASN A 1086 -15.04 -37.96 -45.94
CA ASN A 1086 -14.78 -38.77 -47.12
C ASN A 1086 -14.72 -40.27 -46.77
N GLU A 1087 -15.87 -40.85 -46.42
CA GLU A 1087 -16.04 -42.30 -46.19
C GLU A 1087 -16.02 -43.11 -47.51
N SER A 1088 -14.87 -43.20 -48.18
CA SER A 1088 -14.69 -44.16 -49.26
C SER A 1088 -13.24 -44.64 -49.46
N GLU A 1089 -13.12 -45.85 -50.02
CA GLU A 1089 -11.89 -46.42 -50.61
C GLU A 1089 -10.84 -47.07 -49.70
N LYS A 1090 -11.24 -48.08 -48.91
CA LYS A 1090 -10.30 -49.11 -48.40
C LYS A 1090 -9.45 -49.77 -49.51
N GLY A 1091 -9.96 -49.87 -50.74
CA GLY A 1091 -9.26 -50.49 -51.87
C GLY A 1091 -8.11 -49.67 -52.50
N TRP A 1092 -8.05 -48.35 -52.27
CA TRP A 1092 -6.99 -47.52 -52.86
C TRP A 1092 -5.67 -47.64 -52.09
N VAL A 1093 -5.75 -47.89 -50.79
CA VAL A 1093 -4.60 -48.05 -49.88
C VAL A 1093 -3.79 -49.30 -50.25
N ASP A 1094 -4.46 -50.43 -50.48
CA ASP A 1094 -3.82 -51.69 -50.87
C ASP A 1094 -3.14 -51.59 -52.25
N HIS A 1095 -3.76 -50.88 -53.20
CA HIS A 1095 -3.17 -50.64 -54.53
C HIS A 1095 -1.90 -49.78 -54.45
N MET A 1096 -1.85 -48.86 -53.49
CA MET A 1096 -0.72 -47.96 -53.28
C MET A 1096 0.45 -48.68 -52.60
N LEU A 1097 0.21 -49.45 -51.54
CA LEU A 1097 1.24 -50.22 -50.82
C LEU A 1097 2.06 -51.20 -51.73
N GLY A 1098 1.50 -51.60 -52.88
CA GLY A 1098 2.17 -52.48 -53.84
C GLY A 1098 3.24 -51.84 -54.75
N LYS A 1099 3.34 -50.49 -54.82
CA LYS A 1099 4.32 -49.80 -55.69
C LYS A 1099 5.62 -49.49 -54.95
N LYS A 1100 6.76 -49.50 -55.68
CA LYS A 1100 8.11 -49.31 -55.10
C LYS A 1100 8.73 -47.92 -55.33
N ASP A 1101 8.25 -47.17 -56.33
CA ASP A 1101 8.78 -45.83 -56.65
C ASP A 1101 7.81 -44.72 -56.23
N TRP A 1102 8.21 -43.93 -55.23
CA TRP A 1102 7.35 -42.99 -54.49
C TRP A 1102 7.70 -41.51 -54.70
N THR A 1103 8.62 -41.20 -55.61
CA THR A 1103 9.22 -39.86 -55.78
C THR A 1103 8.25 -38.76 -56.22
N ASN A 1104 7.05 -39.11 -56.70
CA ASN A 1104 6.02 -38.17 -57.16
C ASN A 1104 4.71 -38.21 -56.33
N ALA A 1105 4.69 -38.85 -55.15
CA ALA A 1105 3.50 -38.90 -54.31
C ALA A 1105 3.19 -37.55 -53.62
N SER A 1106 1.91 -37.19 -53.51
CA SER A 1106 1.50 -35.98 -52.79
C SER A 1106 1.73 -36.14 -51.27
N ALA A 1107 1.95 -35.03 -50.57
CA ALA A 1107 2.28 -35.05 -49.14
C ALA A 1107 1.23 -35.76 -48.26
N HIS A 1108 -0.05 -35.74 -48.68
CA HIS A 1108 -1.15 -36.44 -47.99
C HIS A 1108 -0.99 -37.97 -48.04
N VAL A 1109 -0.48 -38.51 -49.15
CA VAL A 1109 -0.24 -39.96 -49.33
C VAL A 1109 0.91 -40.44 -48.44
N ALA A 1110 2.04 -39.73 -48.46
CA ALA A 1110 3.20 -40.07 -47.62
C ALA A 1110 2.90 -39.96 -46.12
N TYR A 1111 1.98 -39.06 -45.75
CA TYR A 1111 1.47 -38.90 -44.39
C TYR A 1111 0.56 -40.06 -43.97
N LEU A 1112 -0.43 -40.43 -44.80
CA LEU A 1112 -1.33 -41.57 -44.55
C LEU A 1112 -0.57 -42.90 -44.33
N ILE A 1113 0.44 -43.17 -45.17
CA ILE A 1113 1.25 -44.40 -45.07
C ILE A 1113 2.03 -44.45 -43.74
N ASN A 1114 2.64 -43.33 -43.31
CA ASN A 1114 3.34 -43.28 -42.03
C ASN A 1114 2.40 -43.36 -40.82
N LEU A 1115 1.21 -42.76 -40.90
CA LEU A 1115 0.23 -42.80 -39.81
C LEU A 1115 -0.39 -44.19 -39.66
N HIS A 1116 -0.56 -44.93 -40.75
CA HIS A 1116 -0.92 -46.36 -40.70
C HIS A 1116 0.24 -47.23 -40.18
N GLY A 1117 1.48 -46.95 -40.60
CA GLY A 1117 2.69 -47.63 -40.11
C GLY A 1117 2.97 -47.42 -38.61
N LEU A 1118 2.58 -46.27 -38.06
CA LEU A 1118 2.61 -45.97 -36.62
C LEU A 1118 1.46 -46.65 -35.85
N LYS A 1119 0.33 -46.95 -36.50
CA LYS A 1119 -0.78 -47.71 -35.91
C LYS A 1119 -0.57 -49.22 -35.97
N SER A 1120 0.24 -49.72 -36.91
CA SER A 1120 0.50 -51.16 -37.08
C SER A 1120 1.66 -51.69 -36.22
N SER A 1121 2.28 -50.86 -35.38
CA SER A 1121 3.43 -51.25 -34.55
C SER A 1121 3.10 -51.44 -33.06
N ASP A 1122 1.83 -51.65 -32.74
CA ASP A 1122 1.38 -52.34 -31.52
C ASP A 1122 0.36 -53.41 -31.97
N MET A 1123 0.87 -54.61 -32.26
CA MET A 1123 0.11 -55.86 -32.40
C MET A 1123 0.79 -56.89 -31.51
N ASP A 1124 0.55 -56.72 -30.20
CA ASP A 1124 0.42 -57.73 -29.17
C ASP A 1124 1.47 -58.87 -29.06
N ASP A 1125 2.33 -58.78 -28.04
CA ASP A 1125 2.99 -59.97 -27.46
C ASP A 1125 1.95 -61.01 -26.99
N ASP A 1126 0.79 -60.56 -26.49
CA ASP A 1126 -0.32 -61.44 -26.07
C ASP A 1126 -0.93 -62.26 -27.22
N LEU A 1127 -0.90 -61.75 -28.45
CA LEU A 1127 -1.49 -62.44 -29.62
C LEU A 1127 -0.50 -63.47 -30.19
N ILE A 1128 0.81 -63.25 -30.02
CA ILE A 1128 1.84 -64.28 -30.25
C ILE A 1128 1.73 -65.38 -29.19
N GLN A 1129 1.54 -65.03 -27.91
CA GLN A 1129 1.36 -66.01 -26.83
C GLN A 1129 0.08 -66.86 -27.04
N SER A 1130 -1.04 -66.21 -27.37
CA SER A 1130 -2.34 -66.87 -27.64
C SER A 1130 -2.31 -67.83 -28.82
N LEU A 1131 -1.56 -67.50 -29.88
CA LEU A 1131 -1.39 -68.36 -31.06
C LEU A 1131 -0.43 -69.54 -30.83
N ILE A 1132 0.38 -69.50 -29.78
CA ILE A 1132 1.23 -70.63 -29.36
C ILE A 1132 0.45 -71.63 -28.48
N GLU A 1133 -0.50 -71.15 -27.67
CA GLU A 1133 -1.27 -72.02 -26.75
C GLU A 1133 -2.49 -72.70 -27.40
N LEU A 1134 -3.10 -72.12 -28.44
CA LEU A 1134 -4.27 -72.70 -29.12
C LEU A 1134 -3.94 -73.63 -30.31
N GLY A 1135 -2.73 -74.20 -30.30
CA GLY A 1135 -2.36 -75.36 -31.11
C GLY A 1135 -2.97 -76.70 -30.64
N THR A 1136 -4.00 -76.69 -29.80
CA THR A 1136 -4.71 -77.90 -29.32
C THR A 1136 -6.23 -77.73 -29.17
N SER A 1137 -6.93 -77.32 -30.24
CA SER A 1137 -8.27 -77.83 -30.61
C SER A 1137 -8.70 -77.37 -32.01
#